data_AF-A0A378QR94-F1
#
_entry.id   AF-A0A378QR94-F1
#
_cell.length_a   1.000
_cell.length_b   1.000
_cell.length_c   1.000
_cell.angle_alpha   90.00
_cell.angle_beta   90.00
_cell.angle_gamma   90.00
#
_symmetry.space_group_name_H-M   'P 1'
#
loop_
_entity.id
_entity.type
_entity.pdbx_description
1 polymer ?
#
loop_
_entity_poly.entity_id
_entity_poly.type
_entity_poly.pdbx_seq_one_letter_code
_entity_poly.pdbx_strand_id
1 'polypeptide(L)'
;MIYIPRLLQNSDERKFTELQLLSEKQKIIVILAEPGAGKSYLLDNLAQQLGIKKNAANIFAHSNPKVCLSLLIDGLDELVRVDSSAITKVLVMAESTGAEKIILSSRSSEWSQSHTQQCKEIFNTEPLLLYLQPFNTEEQQHFFHSHYPQHDAKHFLAEAEKIELTPLLSNPLFLKLFSNSYIKNNQYFENRHSAFKTAIEDLAKENNPNHSSALPFTKKIELAEDVFCKLMLSGSEGVSIADLSSTQFFPNISTLNGDKDITQILSTKLFVPNDVVGQHRPAHRVVAEYCAGNFLAKKITATSNPLSLNKILSIIAPNHVVRDELRGLFAWMTVLSHNDRIQETLINFDPYAILSNGDPSLLPLSSKKKLLLKLKELNQEDPYFRRGDIWRDLRISNFFDDNMLDELKELLSDKYRNGHLQRLILELLLESPVLSQLSNELNAIVLDTRDEYKEWFIRILAGQCLLNIKDHPIKATWDKLINESDRISLTIAGDMMSGEINPIFELKDYVCFLRKCADLYPTKYDFNIVIGERYFIQYFIQKLDLDLTTQLLDELSQNLSCTCQEIYDCQCRVGVSKIIGRLLDRYFELSHAPFDSEKIWLWVKNLYFKNNVSKEQSLSVKVLSENHELRQNIIKLVFEKLSNAEEIDEIRIFYFSHHGHCGLYLQHDDYKYIIDLAFSIKNIELWKSFVVRHDIYSKSKSSSFFRRYMRNQALQNLEFLRAWYGIEQKYKKLRRNMPRKRYRKKIAKNRKRQEAIYDEQIKYIQKNKELIESGEYWNALLNFSYVVLQEPKNIVEKFGDEYLVRNALYNCLDFVAPDVPSLTELANLHCRSKSLYVETVLYASCLERLKRDNSLQSVPEYILKALYTKFNTYWLGMNQDDMNFLMSEVKKCLFTNEDKIRQFLVEYIEPQLACGDCKHTQVDWLNCEPFNVLQEELSWCWLEKYPNLNLDSLENLMKMVIKYGNIEKLKSLIYQRCQDFLNTNINHQDKSEKERRDFWFVHAFYLLDTDYEIFWEVLVQDLDSIFILNKHLGTFGDYRKWLVLPAKKVELILDTFFDKYPEVELPDSYGTDSPNNEKAYRFLRNVIFLLGRDETDNPIPVIDRLLSQSKYKKLHLDLKSIRFDYQKKLAIKNFQGPRLNKLLNY
;
A
#
# COMPACT_ATOMS: atom_id res chain seq x y z
N MET A 1 23.45 19.05 -15.17
CA MET A 1 22.24 19.48 -14.45
C MET A 1 22.36 18.91 -13.04
N ILE A 2 22.14 19.69 -11.99
CA ILE A 2 22.11 19.13 -10.63
C ILE A 2 20.75 18.48 -10.43
N TYR A 3 20.76 17.17 -10.30
CA TYR A 3 19.58 16.40 -9.91
C TYR A 3 19.46 16.44 -8.39
N ILE A 4 18.30 16.85 -7.89
CA ILE A 4 17.98 16.80 -6.45
C ILE A 4 17.23 15.48 -6.20
N PRO A 5 17.75 14.59 -5.34
CA PRO A 5 17.08 13.36 -4.99
C PRO A 5 15.64 13.59 -4.53
N ARG A 6 14.73 12.73 -4.98
CA ARG A 6 13.28 12.90 -4.79
C ARG A 6 12.75 11.97 -3.71
N LEU A 7 11.78 12.49 -2.95
CA LEU A 7 10.94 11.71 -2.06
C LEU A 7 9.62 11.36 -2.74
N LEU A 8 9.20 10.11 -2.60
CA LEU A 8 7.91 9.61 -3.03
C LEU A 8 7.06 9.23 -1.81
N GLN A 9 5.74 9.25 -1.95
CA GLN A 9 4.80 8.93 -0.87
C GLN A 9 3.69 8.02 -1.40
N ASN A 10 3.25 7.01 -0.64
CA ASN A 10 2.06 6.22 -1.00
C ASN A 10 0.79 6.80 -0.36
N SER A 11 -0.37 6.17 -0.62
CA SER A 11 -1.67 6.55 -0.04
C SER A 11 -1.72 6.52 1.50
N ASP A 12 -0.86 5.71 2.13
CA ASP A 12 -0.80 5.54 3.58
C ASP A 12 0.23 6.48 4.24
N GLU A 13 0.63 7.52 3.49
CA GLU A 13 1.62 8.51 3.86
C GLU A 13 3.04 7.99 4.15
N ARG A 14 3.33 6.74 3.80
CA ARG A 14 4.68 6.18 3.88
C ARG A 14 5.56 6.81 2.81
N LYS A 15 6.68 7.37 3.24
CA LYS A 15 7.68 7.99 2.37
C LYS A 15 8.71 6.96 1.89
N PHE A 16 9.15 7.10 0.65
CA PHE A 16 10.14 6.28 -0.03
C PHE A 16 11.23 7.16 -0.63
N THR A 17 12.49 6.83 -0.36
CA THR A 17 13.62 7.35 -1.12
C THR A 17 13.82 6.55 -2.41
N GLU A 18 14.58 7.07 -3.37
CA GLU A 18 14.89 6.35 -4.63
C GLU A 18 15.59 5.00 -4.40
N LEU A 19 16.47 4.90 -3.40
CA LEU A 19 17.11 3.63 -3.04
C LEU A 19 16.13 2.63 -2.42
N GLN A 20 15.17 3.13 -1.63
CA GLN A 20 14.11 2.30 -1.08
C GLN A 20 13.16 1.81 -2.18
N LEU A 21 12.85 2.67 -3.16
CA LEU A 21 12.06 2.32 -4.34
C LEU A 21 12.66 1.13 -5.11
N LEU A 22 13.97 1.16 -5.35
CA LEU A 22 14.66 0.09 -6.06
C LEU A 22 14.78 -1.21 -5.26
N SER A 23 14.75 -1.15 -3.93
CA SER A 23 14.79 -2.33 -3.05
C SER A 23 13.41 -2.90 -2.71
N GLU A 24 12.33 -2.22 -3.08
CA GLU A 24 10.95 -2.68 -2.87
C GLU A 24 10.65 -3.95 -3.70
N LYS A 25 9.87 -4.88 -3.12
CA LYS A 25 9.63 -6.22 -3.68
C LYS A 25 8.55 -6.26 -4.76
N GLN A 26 7.79 -5.18 -4.93
CA GLN A 26 6.63 -5.12 -5.78
C GLN A 26 7.07 -5.10 -7.25
N LYS A 27 6.45 -5.96 -8.06
CA LYS A 27 6.74 -6.11 -9.49
C LYS A 27 6.45 -4.83 -10.27
N ILE A 28 5.33 -4.17 -9.98
CA ILE A 28 4.90 -2.94 -10.67
C ILE A 28 4.83 -1.78 -9.70
N ILE A 29 5.46 -0.69 -10.12
CA ILE A 29 5.45 0.58 -9.42
C ILE A 29 4.93 1.64 -10.39
N VAL A 30 3.95 2.41 -9.95
CA VAL A 30 3.39 3.52 -10.74
C VAL A 30 3.71 4.82 -10.04
N ILE A 31 4.47 5.68 -10.70
CA ILE A 31 4.87 7.00 -10.23
C ILE A 31 3.91 8.04 -10.81
N LEU A 32 3.13 8.65 -9.93
CA LEU A 32 2.12 9.66 -10.24
C LEU A 32 2.60 11.03 -9.78
N ALA A 33 2.47 12.03 -10.64
CA ALA A 33 2.80 13.41 -10.30
C ALA A 33 2.19 14.38 -11.30
N GLU A 34 2.22 15.66 -10.95
CA GLU A 34 1.86 16.75 -11.87
C GLU A 34 2.82 16.85 -13.07
N PRO A 35 2.39 17.49 -14.17
CA PRO A 35 3.27 17.89 -15.25
C PRO A 35 4.40 18.79 -14.74
N GLY A 36 5.65 18.50 -15.11
CA GLY A 36 6.81 19.31 -14.68
C GLY A 36 7.38 18.94 -13.31
N ALA A 37 6.69 18.10 -12.54
CA ALA A 37 7.13 17.68 -11.19
C ALA A 37 8.48 16.94 -11.17
N GLY A 38 8.99 16.52 -12.33
CA GLY A 38 10.30 15.87 -12.45
C GLY A 38 10.27 14.35 -12.66
N LYS A 39 9.11 13.76 -13.00
CA LYS A 39 8.97 12.31 -13.27
C LYS A 39 10.02 11.80 -14.25
N SER A 40 10.17 12.44 -15.41
CA SER A 40 11.14 12.03 -16.43
C SER A 40 12.57 12.08 -15.93
N TYR A 41 12.96 13.10 -15.16
CA TYR A 41 14.30 13.19 -14.56
C TYR A 41 14.53 12.13 -13.49
N LEU A 42 13.51 11.81 -12.69
CA LEU A 42 13.56 10.69 -11.76
C LEU A 42 13.75 9.37 -12.50
N LEU A 43 12.96 9.10 -13.54
CA LEU A 43 13.11 7.89 -14.34
C LEU A 43 14.48 7.83 -15.04
N ASP A 44 15.04 8.96 -15.49
CA ASP A 44 16.38 9.01 -16.07
C ASP A 44 17.46 8.66 -15.02
N ASN A 45 17.32 9.15 -13.78
CA ASN A 45 18.22 8.78 -12.68
C ASN A 45 18.10 7.29 -12.31
N LEU A 46 16.87 6.77 -12.24
CA LEU A 46 16.62 5.34 -12.01
C LEU A 46 17.17 4.48 -13.16
N ALA A 47 17.05 4.95 -14.40
CA ALA A 47 17.61 4.29 -15.59
C ALA A 47 19.15 4.20 -15.50
N GLN A 48 19.80 5.28 -15.06
CA GLN A 48 21.25 5.28 -14.81
C GLN A 48 21.65 4.32 -13.69
N GLN A 49 20.92 4.30 -12.57
CA GLN A 49 21.19 3.39 -11.45
C GLN A 49 20.99 1.91 -11.83
N LEU A 50 20.01 1.62 -12.69
CA LEU A 50 19.69 0.27 -13.17
C LEU A 50 20.49 -0.15 -14.42
N GLY A 51 21.21 0.77 -15.07
CA GLY A 51 21.94 0.51 -16.32
C GLY A 51 21.04 0.19 -17.53
N ILE A 52 19.80 0.70 -17.55
CA ILE A 52 18.81 0.44 -18.61
C ILE A 52 18.39 1.74 -19.33
N LYS A 53 17.64 1.61 -20.43
CA LYS A 53 17.04 2.76 -21.13
C LYS A 53 15.57 2.92 -20.75
N LYS A 54 15.14 4.17 -20.61
CA LYS A 54 13.73 4.55 -20.43
C LYS A 54 13.02 4.57 -21.79
N ASN A 55 11.78 4.09 -21.83
CA ASN A 55 10.93 4.12 -23.04
C ASN A 55 9.79 5.12 -22.85
N ALA A 56 9.49 5.94 -23.86
CA ALA A 56 8.25 6.72 -23.88
C ALA A 56 7.07 5.79 -24.18
N ALA A 57 5.96 5.92 -23.44
CA ALA A 57 4.80 5.04 -23.56
C ALA A 57 4.25 4.98 -24.99
N ASN A 58 4.15 6.12 -25.66
CA ASN A 58 3.61 6.26 -27.02
C ASN A 58 4.48 5.54 -28.06
N ILE A 59 5.80 5.55 -27.89
CA ILE A 59 6.72 4.78 -28.73
C ILE A 59 6.63 3.29 -28.39
N PHE A 60 6.58 2.97 -27.09
CA PHE A 60 6.55 1.59 -26.61
C PHE A 60 5.31 0.84 -27.13
N ALA A 61 4.13 1.48 -27.12
CA ALA A 61 2.85 0.94 -27.59
C ALA A 61 2.85 0.47 -29.06
N HIS A 62 3.85 0.91 -29.84
CA HIS A 62 4.01 0.61 -31.26
C HIS A 62 5.34 -0.07 -31.58
N SER A 63 6.11 -0.46 -30.57
CA SER A 63 7.37 -1.19 -30.74
C SER A 63 7.20 -2.68 -30.42
N ASN A 64 8.16 -3.51 -30.85
CA ASN A 64 8.16 -4.93 -30.52
C ASN A 64 8.84 -5.13 -29.15
N PRO A 65 8.11 -5.64 -28.13
CA PRO A 65 8.68 -5.84 -26.80
C PRO A 65 9.81 -6.87 -26.85
N LYS A 66 10.93 -6.54 -26.19
CA LYS A 66 12.08 -7.45 -26.02
C LYS A 66 12.14 -7.94 -24.59
N VAL A 67 12.62 -9.16 -24.38
CA VAL A 67 12.82 -9.73 -23.05
C VAL A 67 13.83 -8.88 -22.28
N CYS A 68 13.49 -8.46 -21.06
CA CYS A 68 14.36 -7.65 -20.21
C CYS A 68 14.11 -7.94 -18.72
N LEU A 69 15.09 -7.65 -17.86
CA LEU A 69 14.98 -7.84 -16.40
C LEU A 69 14.19 -6.70 -15.72
N SER A 70 14.35 -5.47 -16.22
CA SER A 70 13.68 -4.28 -15.67
C SER A 70 13.25 -3.35 -16.80
N LEU A 71 12.07 -2.75 -16.64
CA LEU A 71 11.43 -1.92 -17.65
C LEU A 71 10.97 -0.57 -17.05
N LEU A 72 11.35 0.53 -17.71
CA LEU A 72 10.91 1.88 -17.36
C LEU A 72 10.10 2.46 -18.52
N ILE A 73 8.84 2.82 -18.24
CA ILE A 73 7.94 3.46 -19.20
C ILE A 73 7.52 4.83 -18.66
N ASP A 74 7.81 5.87 -19.44
CA ASP A 74 7.50 7.26 -19.11
C ASP A 74 6.25 7.73 -19.87
N GLY A 75 5.33 8.40 -19.18
CA GLY A 75 4.27 9.17 -19.82
C GLY A 75 3.07 8.36 -20.33
N LEU A 76 2.49 7.47 -19.51
CA LEU A 76 1.26 6.75 -19.89
C LEU A 76 0.08 7.68 -20.20
N ASP A 77 0.05 8.87 -19.59
CA ASP A 77 -0.97 9.90 -19.85
C ASP A 77 -0.78 10.66 -21.18
N GLU A 78 0.34 10.44 -21.86
CA GLU A 78 0.63 11.06 -23.17
C GLU A 78 0.21 10.13 -24.33
N LEU A 79 -0.27 8.92 -24.02
CA LEU A 79 -0.80 8.00 -25.01
C LEU A 79 -1.98 8.63 -25.73
N VAL A 80 -1.84 8.74 -27.05
CA VAL A 80 -2.95 9.17 -27.91
C VAL A 80 -4.04 8.13 -27.80
N ARG A 81 -5.21 8.52 -27.31
CA ARG A 81 -6.37 7.63 -27.16
C ARG A 81 -7.04 7.43 -28.52
N VAL A 82 -6.33 6.81 -29.46
CA VAL A 82 -6.87 6.39 -30.76
C VAL A 82 -7.78 5.17 -30.60
N ASP A 83 -7.53 4.35 -29.56
CA ASP A 83 -8.41 3.29 -29.06
C ASP A 83 -8.50 3.37 -27.54
N SER A 84 -9.67 3.07 -26.97
CA SER A 84 -9.91 3.00 -25.53
C SER A 84 -9.03 1.97 -24.78
N SER A 85 -8.27 1.14 -25.52
CA SER A 85 -7.38 0.09 -25.03
C SER A 85 -5.88 0.46 -25.10
N ALA A 86 -5.49 1.70 -25.45
CA ALA A 86 -4.09 2.06 -25.64
C ALA A 86 -3.21 1.80 -24.39
N ILE A 87 -3.71 2.15 -23.20
CA ILE A 87 -3.03 1.85 -21.93
C ILE A 87 -2.96 0.34 -21.71
N THR A 88 -4.09 -0.37 -21.89
CA THR A 88 -4.15 -1.83 -21.77
C THR A 88 -3.15 -2.51 -22.69
N LYS A 89 -3.01 -2.04 -23.93
CA LYS A 89 -2.03 -2.53 -24.91
C LYS A 89 -0.60 -2.35 -24.41
N VAL A 90 -0.26 -1.19 -23.86
CA VAL A 90 1.08 -0.94 -23.25
C VAL A 90 1.32 -1.86 -22.07
N LEU A 91 0.33 -2.06 -21.20
CA LEU A 91 0.45 -2.95 -20.04
C LEU A 91 0.64 -4.41 -20.46
N VAL A 92 -0.13 -4.90 -21.44
CA VAL A 92 0.03 -6.25 -22.02
C VAL A 92 1.40 -6.40 -22.68
N MET A 93 1.85 -5.39 -23.44
CA MET A 93 3.19 -5.40 -24.03
C MET A 93 4.29 -5.42 -22.96
N ALA A 94 4.14 -4.67 -21.88
CA ALA A 94 5.07 -4.67 -20.76
C ALA A 94 5.11 -6.04 -20.06
N GLU A 95 3.97 -6.71 -19.91
CA GLU A 95 3.90 -8.06 -19.34
C GLU A 95 4.63 -9.08 -20.21
N SER A 96 4.46 -9.00 -21.54
CA SER A 96 5.14 -9.87 -22.51
C SER A 96 6.68 -9.76 -22.52
N THR A 97 7.26 -8.71 -21.91
CA THR A 97 8.73 -8.59 -21.77
C THR A 97 9.32 -9.52 -20.71
N GLY A 98 8.51 -10.10 -19.83
CA GLY A 98 8.98 -10.94 -18.73
C GLY A 98 9.74 -10.20 -17.63
N ALA A 99 9.70 -8.86 -17.60
CA ALA A 99 10.44 -8.06 -16.60
C ALA A 99 10.01 -8.36 -15.16
N GLU A 100 11.01 -8.50 -14.27
CA GLU A 100 10.80 -8.70 -12.83
C GLU A 100 10.42 -7.40 -12.12
N LYS A 101 10.82 -6.26 -12.68
CA LYS A 101 10.48 -4.92 -12.17
C LYS A 101 10.06 -3.98 -13.29
N ILE A 102 8.88 -3.39 -13.14
CA ILE A 102 8.27 -2.47 -14.11
C ILE A 102 7.93 -1.18 -13.38
N ILE A 103 8.51 -0.07 -13.82
CA ILE A 103 8.19 1.27 -13.29
C ILE A 103 7.53 2.08 -14.39
N LEU A 104 6.31 2.55 -14.10
CA LEU A 104 5.47 3.32 -15.00
C LEU A 104 5.36 4.74 -14.46
N SER A 105 5.34 5.75 -15.33
CA SER A 105 5.03 7.12 -14.94
C SER A 105 3.73 7.59 -15.60
N SER A 106 2.94 8.38 -14.86
CA SER A 106 1.73 9.00 -15.41
C SER A 106 1.39 10.31 -14.68
N ARG A 107 0.48 11.11 -15.26
CA ARG A 107 -0.18 12.21 -14.55
C ARG A 107 -1.13 11.65 -13.51
N SER A 108 -1.17 12.35 -12.38
CA SER A 108 -2.10 12.13 -11.28
C SER A 108 -3.56 12.14 -11.76
N SER A 109 -3.97 13.26 -12.34
CA SER A 109 -5.32 13.54 -12.87
C SER A 109 -5.87 12.50 -13.81
N GLU A 110 -4.99 11.88 -14.59
CA GLU A 110 -5.35 10.97 -15.67
C GLU A 110 -5.28 9.49 -15.24
N TRP A 111 -4.83 9.23 -14.01
CA TRP A 111 -4.78 7.89 -13.45
C TRP A 111 -6.08 7.51 -12.75
N SER A 112 -6.81 6.57 -13.34
CA SER A 112 -8.09 6.08 -12.84
C SER A 112 -7.93 4.79 -12.02
N GLN A 113 -8.91 4.48 -11.16
CA GLN A 113 -8.97 3.20 -10.46
C GLN A 113 -9.08 2.02 -11.43
N SER A 114 -9.71 2.21 -12.59
CA SER A 114 -9.71 1.21 -13.66
C SER A 114 -8.30 0.89 -14.17
N HIS A 115 -7.38 1.85 -14.25
CA HIS A 115 -5.99 1.56 -14.66
C HIS A 115 -5.25 0.75 -13.60
N THR A 116 -5.42 1.09 -12.32
CA THR A 116 -4.87 0.29 -11.20
C THR A 116 -5.38 -1.15 -11.24
N GLN A 117 -6.69 -1.31 -11.47
CA GLN A 117 -7.33 -2.62 -11.57
C GLN A 117 -6.83 -3.40 -12.80
N GLN A 118 -6.67 -2.75 -13.96
CA GLN A 118 -6.07 -3.36 -15.15
C GLN A 118 -4.63 -3.81 -14.92
N CYS A 119 -3.80 -3.01 -14.25
CA CYS A 119 -2.45 -3.44 -13.84
C CYS A 119 -2.53 -4.71 -12.98
N LYS A 120 -3.42 -4.73 -11.99
CA LYS A 120 -3.61 -5.89 -11.11
C LYS A 120 -4.07 -7.15 -11.85
N GLU A 121 -4.88 -6.98 -12.89
CA GLU A 121 -5.39 -8.07 -13.72
C GLU A 121 -4.30 -8.63 -14.64
N ILE A 122 -3.61 -7.77 -15.39
CA ILE A 122 -2.59 -8.16 -16.37
C ILE A 122 -1.38 -8.82 -15.69
N PHE A 123 -0.89 -8.23 -14.61
CA PHE A 123 0.36 -8.69 -13.99
C PHE A 123 0.15 -9.58 -12.76
N ASN A 124 -1.11 -9.89 -12.45
CA ASN A 124 -1.55 -10.69 -11.31
C ASN A 124 -0.94 -10.28 -9.94
N THR A 125 -0.58 -9.02 -9.78
CA THR A 125 0.04 -8.44 -8.57
C THR A 125 -0.51 -7.04 -8.33
N GLU A 126 -0.67 -6.63 -7.06
CA GLU A 126 -1.11 -5.25 -6.75
C GLU A 126 0.00 -4.25 -7.13
N PRO A 127 -0.28 -3.24 -7.98
CA PRO A 127 0.68 -2.21 -8.29
C PRO A 127 0.92 -1.28 -7.09
N LEU A 128 2.17 -0.93 -6.83
CA LEU A 128 2.51 0.08 -5.83
C LEU A 128 2.36 1.48 -6.43
N LEU A 129 1.34 2.22 -6.00
CA LEU A 129 1.13 3.61 -6.40
C LEU A 129 1.96 4.54 -5.52
N LEU A 130 2.76 5.40 -6.13
CA LEU A 130 3.62 6.36 -5.46
C LEU A 130 3.47 7.75 -6.07
N TYR A 131 3.34 8.74 -5.20
CA TYR A 131 3.19 10.14 -5.54
C TYR A 131 4.51 10.87 -5.33
N LEU A 132 4.97 11.59 -6.36
CA LEU A 132 6.18 12.39 -6.27
C LEU A 132 5.93 13.65 -5.45
N GLN A 133 6.66 13.85 -4.35
CA GLN A 133 6.46 15.03 -3.51
C GLN A 133 6.93 16.31 -4.23
N PRO A 134 6.23 17.46 -4.05
CA PRO A 134 6.70 18.77 -4.53
C PRO A 134 7.99 19.20 -3.83
N PHE A 135 8.74 20.15 -4.42
CA PHE A 135 9.91 20.72 -3.74
C PHE A 135 9.50 21.54 -2.52
N ASN A 136 10.14 21.26 -1.40
CA ASN A 136 10.06 22.07 -0.19
C ASN A 136 10.90 23.35 -0.32
N THR A 137 10.77 24.28 0.61
CA THR A 137 11.45 25.59 0.56
C THR A 137 12.98 25.47 0.56
N GLU A 138 13.55 24.49 1.26
CA GLU A 138 15.00 24.25 1.28
C GLU A 138 15.51 23.72 -0.07
N GLU A 139 14.78 22.77 -0.67
CA GLU A 139 15.07 22.22 -2.00
C GLU A 139 14.96 23.31 -3.07
N GLN A 140 13.97 24.21 -2.96
CA GLN A 140 13.81 25.35 -3.86
C GLN A 140 15.01 26.31 -3.77
N GLN A 141 15.45 26.65 -2.55
CA GLN A 141 16.63 27.51 -2.34
C GLN A 141 17.90 26.86 -2.86
N HIS A 142 18.10 25.57 -2.57
CA HIS A 142 19.25 24.81 -3.05
C HIS A 142 19.28 24.75 -4.59
N PHE A 143 18.12 24.47 -5.21
CA PHE A 143 17.99 24.48 -6.67
C PHE A 143 18.35 25.85 -7.25
N PHE A 144 17.80 26.94 -6.72
CA PHE A 144 18.07 28.30 -7.19
C PHE A 144 19.55 28.65 -7.04
N HIS A 145 20.14 28.44 -5.85
CA HIS A 145 21.54 28.76 -5.57
C HIS A 145 22.50 27.98 -6.48
N SER A 146 22.18 26.73 -6.79
CA SER A 146 22.99 25.89 -7.67
C SER A 146 23.08 26.42 -9.11
N HIS A 147 22.05 27.14 -9.56
CA HIS A 147 21.98 27.75 -10.89
C HIS A 147 22.45 29.20 -10.91
N TYR A 148 22.24 29.94 -9.82
CA TYR A 148 22.49 31.38 -9.70
C TYR A 148 23.20 31.71 -8.37
N PRO A 149 24.45 31.26 -8.17
CA PRO A 149 25.13 31.35 -6.87
C PRO A 149 25.40 32.79 -6.40
N GLN A 150 25.38 33.75 -7.33
CA GLN A 150 25.62 35.18 -7.08
C GLN A 150 24.34 35.95 -6.71
N HIS A 151 23.17 35.30 -6.71
CA HIS A 151 21.87 35.93 -6.46
C HIS A 151 21.22 35.35 -5.20
N ASP A 152 20.41 36.17 -4.52
CA ASP A 152 19.74 35.78 -3.28
C ASP A 152 18.45 35.01 -3.57
N ALA A 153 18.45 33.73 -3.21
CA ALA A 153 17.28 32.84 -3.34
C ALA A 153 16.11 33.30 -2.46
N LYS A 154 16.38 33.88 -1.28
CA LYS A 154 15.31 34.36 -0.39
C LYS A 154 14.60 35.58 -0.97
N HIS A 155 15.36 36.48 -1.59
CA HIS A 155 14.79 37.62 -2.29
C HIS A 155 13.94 37.19 -3.49
N PHE A 156 14.39 36.21 -4.27
CA PHE A 156 13.58 35.63 -5.35
C PHE A 156 12.26 35.04 -4.84
N LEU A 157 12.31 34.25 -3.76
CA LEU A 157 11.10 33.66 -3.17
C LEU A 157 10.15 34.74 -2.61
N ALA A 158 10.66 35.80 -2.00
CA ALA A 158 9.86 36.92 -1.52
C ALA A 158 9.21 37.73 -2.67
N GLU A 159 9.92 37.95 -3.77
CA GLU A 159 9.35 38.58 -4.98
C GLU A 159 8.28 37.68 -5.63
N ALA A 160 8.52 36.37 -5.66
CA ALA A 160 7.52 35.41 -6.12
C ALA A 160 6.28 35.38 -5.20
N GLU A 161 6.45 35.56 -3.89
CA GLU A 161 5.36 35.65 -2.93
C GLU A 161 4.48 36.89 -3.14
N LYS A 162 5.07 38.05 -3.47
CA LYS A 162 4.33 39.30 -3.76
C LYS A 162 3.32 39.16 -4.90
N ILE A 163 3.62 38.32 -5.88
CA ILE A 163 2.72 38.02 -7.02
C ILE A 163 2.11 36.62 -6.92
N GLU A 164 2.21 35.99 -5.74
CA GLU A 164 1.61 34.70 -5.39
C GLU A 164 1.99 33.57 -6.35
N LEU A 165 3.22 33.60 -6.84
CA LEU A 165 3.81 32.59 -7.72
C LEU A 165 4.35 31.39 -6.93
N THR A 166 4.51 31.53 -5.61
CA THR A 166 5.09 30.53 -4.69
C THR A 166 4.50 29.12 -4.84
N PRO A 167 3.16 28.92 -4.95
CA PRO A 167 2.58 27.59 -5.13
C PRO A 167 3.08 26.86 -6.38
N LEU A 168 3.47 27.58 -7.43
CA LEU A 168 4.04 27.00 -8.65
C LEU A 168 5.52 26.66 -8.51
N LEU A 169 6.25 27.32 -7.62
CA LEU A 169 7.70 27.13 -7.47
C LEU A 169 8.09 25.80 -6.82
N SER A 170 7.15 25.13 -6.15
CA SER A 170 7.33 23.74 -5.72
C SER A 170 7.48 22.76 -6.90
N ASN A 171 7.10 23.18 -8.11
CA ASN A 171 7.33 22.43 -9.34
C ASN A 171 8.72 22.78 -9.92
N PRO A 172 9.64 21.81 -10.08
CA PRO A 172 11.00 22.06 -10.54
C PRO A 172 11.09 22.78 -11.89
N LEU A 173 10.17 22.47 -12.81
CA LEU A 173 10.12 23.13 -14.10
C LEU A 173 9.82 24.62 -13.96
N PHE A 174 8.76 24.95 -13.22
CA PHE A 174 8.37 26.33 -13.00
C PHE A 174 9.43 27.10 -12.23
N LEU A 175 10.02 26.50 -11.20
CA LEU A 175 11.16 27.07 -10.50
C LEU A 175 12.30 27.43 -11.45
N LYS A 176 12.67 26.52 -12.35
CA LYS A 176 13.70 26.76 -13.37
C LYS A 176 13.32 27.85 -14.37
N LEU A 177 12.08 27.84 -14.86
CA LEU A 177 11.59 28.82 -15.84
C LEU A 177 11.56 30.23 -15.23
N PHE A 178 10.98 30.37 -14.05
CA PHE A 178 10.80 31.65 -13.38
C PHE A 178 12.09 32.18 -12.77
N SER A 179 12.97 31.33 -12.24
CA SER A 179 14.31 31.77 -11.79
C SER A 179 15.10 32.41 -12.93
N ASN A 180 15.12 31.81 -14.13
CA ASN A 180 15.78 32.40 -15.29
C ASN A 180 15.13 33.72 -15.75
N SER A 181 13.79 33.76 -15.81
CA SER A 181 13.05 34.98 -16.19
C SER A 181 13.29 36.13 -15.21
N TYR A 182 13.28 35.83 -13.91
CA TYR A 182 13.54 36.78 -12.83
C TYR A 182 14.90 37.46 -12.97
N ILE A 183 15.96 36.68 -13.14
CA ILE A 183 17.33 37.22 -13.26
C ILE A 183 17.46 38.12 -14.49
N LYS A 184 16.82 37.74 -15.61
CA LYS A 184 16.85 38.54 -16.85
C LYS A 184 16.01 39.80 -16.78
N ASN A 185 14.94 39.80 -15.98
CA ASN A 185 14.04 40.94 -15.81
C ASN A 185 14.44 41.83 -14.63
N ASN A 186 15.75 42.01 -14.39
CA ASN A 186 16.29 42.81 -13.29
C ASN A 186 15.72 42.47 -11.90
N GLN A 187 15.49 41.17 -11.62
CA GLN A 187 15.06 40.67 -10.32
C GLN A 187 13.67 41.18 -9.89
N TYR A 188 12.75 41.28 -10.86
CA TYR A 188 11.38 41.78 -10.64
C TYR A 188 10.32 40.97 -11.38
N PHE A 189 9.18 40.76 -10.71
CA PHE A 189 7.96 40.20 -11.30
C PHE A 189 6.82 41.20 -11.24
N GLU A 190 6.13 41.41 -12.37
CA GLU A 190 4.96 42.31 -12.43
C GLU A 190 3.66 41.57 -12.03
N ASN A 191 3.36 40.45 -12.69
CA ASN A 191 2.26 39.55 -12.32
C ASN A 191 2.51 38.12 -12.84
N ARG A 192 1.67 37.16 -12.46
CA ARG A 192 1.82 35.75 -12.83
C ARG A 192 1.75 35.51 -14.34
N HIS A 193 0.82 36.15 -15.05
CA HIS A 193 0.72 36.03 -16.51
C HIS A 193 1.96 36.56 -17.23
N SER A 194 2.47 37.73 -16.81
CA SER A 194 3.68 38.30 -17.36
C SER A 194 4.87 37.38 -17.12
N ALA A 195 4.99 36.76 -15.93
CA ALA A 195 6.05 35.81 -15.64
C ALA A 195 6.06 34.61 -16.60
N PHE A 196 4.88 34.03 -16.91
CA PHE A 196 4.76 32.96 -17.90
C PHE A 196 5.14 33.44 -19.31
N LYS A 197 4.60 34.57 -19.74
CA LYS A 197 4.89 35.17 -21.04
C LYS A 197 6.39 35.42 -21.20
N THR A 198 7.03 36.06 -20.22
CA THR A 198 8.46 36.36 -20.23
C THR A 198 9.31 35.09 -20.23
N ALA A 199 8.90 34.05 -19.48
CA ALA A 199 9.60 32.76 -19.50
C ALA A 199 9.59 32.13 -20.90
N ILE A 200 8.47 32.17 -21.62
CA ILE A 200 8.38 31.68 -23.02
C ILE A 200 9.24 32.54 -23.96
N GLU A 201 9.17 33.87 -23.83
CA GLU A 201 10.01 34.78 -24.61
C GLU A 201 11.51 34.51 -24.41
N ASP A 202 11.91 34.20 -23.19
CA ASP A 202 13.30 33.88 -22.87
C ASP A 202 13.76 32.51 -23.36
N LEU A 203 12.86 31.53 -23.53
CA LEU A 203 13.16 30.27 -24.20
C LEU A 203 13.36 30.47 -25.71
N ALA A 204 12.65 31.42 -26.31
CA ALA A 204 12.74 31.73 -27.74
C ALA A 204 13.97 32.58 -28.12
N LYS A 205 14.54 33.33 -27.16
CA LYS A 205 15.77 34.12 -27.36
C LYS A 205 16.99 33.18 -27.46
N GLU A 206 17.73 33.30 -28.56
CA GLU A 206 19.00 32.61 -28.75
C GLU A 206 20.13 33.34 -28.02
N ASN A 207 20.84 32.63 -27.15
CA ASN A 207 21.99 33.17 -26.41
C ASN A 207 23.33 32.70 -27.00
N ASN A 208 23.34 32.05 -28.17
CA ASN A 208 24.55 31.43 -28.72
C ASN A 208 25.17 32.30 -29.82
N PRO A 209 26.32 32.97 -29.59
CA PRO A 209 26.90 33.94 -30.53
C PRO A 209 27.37 33.33 -31.86
N ASN A 210 27.51 32.00 -31.94
CA ASN A 210 27.92 31.27 -33.14
C ASN A 210 26.77 30.91 -34.10
N HIS A 211 25.51 31.13 -33.69
CA HIS A 211 24.33 30.95 -34.53
C HIS A 211 23.54 32.26 -34.56
N SER A 212 23.85 33.12 -35.53
CA SER A 212 23.05 34.31 -35.81
C SER A 212 21.85 33.91 -36.68
N SER A 213 20.69 33.68 -36.08
CA SER A 213 19.45 33.58 -36.86
C SER A 213 18.97 34.98 -37.24
N ALA A 214 18.50 35.16 -38.47
CA ALA A 214 17.90 36.42 -38.91
C ALA A 214 16.46 36.65 -38.38
N LEU A 215 15.79 35.62 -37.82
CA LEU A 215 14.39 35.71 -37.41
C LEU A 215 14.21 36.44 -36.07
N PRO A 216 13.27 37.40 -35.96
CA PRO A 216 12.87 37.97 -34.67
C PRO A 216 12.33 36.89 -33.73
N PHE A 217 12.63 36.98 -32.43
CA PHE A 217 12.17 36.01 -31.43
C PHE A 217 10.63 35.88 -31.39
N THR A 218 9.89 36.96 -31.65
CA THR A 218 8.41 36.95 -31.74
C THR A 218 7.91 36.04 -32.86
N LYS A 219 8.58 36.06 -34.02
CA LYS A 219 8.26 35.17 -35.15
C LYS A 219 8.62 33.71 -34.83
N LYS A 220 9.71 33.47 -34.10
CA LYS A 220 10.07 32.11 -33.65
C LYS A 220 9.04 31.53 -32.69
N ILE A 221 8.51 32.35 -31.77
CA ILE A 221 7.41 31.95 -30.89
C ILE A 221 6.18 31.59 -31.71
N GLU A 222 5.77 32.43 -32.67
CA GLU A 222 4.61 32.15 -33.53
C GLU A 222 4.74 30.81 -34.29
N LEU A 223 5.92 30.54 -34.85
CA LEU A 223 6.20 29.30 -35.56
C LEU A 223 6.23 28.09 -34.61
N ALA A 224 6.81 28.22 -33.42
CA ALA A 224 6.82 27.17 -32.41
C ALA A 224 5.42 26.89 -31.83
N GLU A 225 4.62 27.94 -31.62
CA GLU A 225 3.23 27.87 -31.19
C GLU A 225 2.38 27.04 -32.17
N ASP A 226 2.53 27.28 -33.49
CA ASP A 226 1.88 26.48 -34.54
C ASP A 226 2.34 25.01 -34.54
N VAL A 227 3.66 24.77 -34.50
CA VAL A 227 4.23 23.41 -34.48
C VAL A 227 3.74 22.65 -33.26
N PHE A 228 3.81 23.23 -32.06
CA PHE A 228 3.31 22.59 -30.84
C PHE A 228 1.82 22.32 -30.90
N CYS A 229 1.01 23.23 -31.44
CA CYS A 229 -0.41 22.99 -31.65
C CYS A 229 -0.65 21.73 -32.51
N LYS A 230 0.04 21.61 -33.65
CA LYS A 230 -0.09 20.46 -34.53
C LYS A 230 0.36 19.15 -33.86
N LEU A 231 1.48 19.16 -33.14
CA LEU A 231 1.97 17.99 -32.39
C LEU A 231 0.98 17.52 -31.33
N MET A 232 0.43 18.46 -30.54
CA MET A 232 -0.54 18.13 -29.49
C MET A 232 -1.82 17.54 -30.09
N LEU A 233 -2.38 18.18 -31.13
CA LEU A 233 -3.62 17.72 -31.75
C LEU A 233 -3.46 16.35 -32.45
N SER A 234 -2.29 16.06 -33.03
CA SER A 234 -1.98 14.75 -33.64
C SER A 234 -1.50 13.70 -32.65
N GLY A 235 -1.10 14.11 -31.44
CA GLY A 235 -0.48 13.24 -30.46
C GLY A 235 0.93 12.77 -30.84
N SER A 236 1.65 13.59 -31.59
CA SER A 236 3.06 13.37 -31.94
C SER A 236 3.99 13.85 -30.80
N GLU A 237 5.12 13.16 -30.60
CA GLU A 237 6.07 13.42 -29.51
C GLU A 237 7.01 14.61 -29.80
N GLY A 238 7.29 14.85 -31.08
CA GLY A 238 8.27 15.83 -31.48
C GLY A 238 8.37 15.99 -33.00
N VAL A 239 9.49 16.50 -33.47
CA VAL A 239 9.75 16.75 -34.90
C VAL A 239 11.09 16.18 -35.33
N SER A 240 11.22 15.85 -36.62
CA SER A 240 12.49 15.50 -37.25
C SER A 240 12.96 16.59 -38.23
N ILE A 241 14.28 16.69 -38.42
CA ILE A 241 14.90 17.59 -39.41
C ILE A 241 14.97 16.94 -40.79
N ALA A 242 15.16 15.62 -40.85
CA ALA A 242 15.36 14.88 -42.09
C ALA A 242 14.25 13.82 -42.29
N ASP A 243 13.95 13.51 -43.56
CA ASP A 243 12.97 12.48 -43.92
C ASP A 243 13.40 11.08 -43.45
N LEU A 244 14.71 10.80 -43.45
CA LEU A 244 15.28 9.53 -42.98
C LEU A 244 15.06 9.28 -41.49
N SER A 245 14.94 10.33 -40.68
CA SER A 245 14.62 10.24 -39.25
C SER A 245 13.16 10.54 -38.94
N SER A 246 12.34 10.77 -39.99
CA SER A 246 10.92 11.05 -39.85
C SER A 246 10.14 9.77 -39.54
N THR A 247 9.22 9.89 -38.58
CA THR A 247 8.30 8.81 -38.19
C THR A 247 6.92 9.42 -37.93
N GLN A 248 5.91 8.59 -37.70
CA GLN A 248 4.59 9.07 -37.28
C GLN A 248 4.64 9.93 -36.00
N PHE A 249 5.55 9.62 -35.07
CA PHE A 249 5.70 10.34 -33.80
C PHE A 249 6.67 11.53 -33.88
N PHE A 250 7.56 11.53 -34.87
CA PHE A 250 8.50 12.61 -35.16
C PHE A 250 8.38 13.01 -36.64
N PRO A 251 7.29 13.67 -37.05
CA PRO A 251 7.14 14.14 -38.42
C PRO A 251 8.20 15.19 -38.79
N ASN A 252 8.51 15.29 -40.08
CA ASN A 252 9.44 16.29 -40.58
C ASN A 252 8.89 17.71 -40.33
N ILE A 253 9.67 18.57 -39.68
CA ILE A 253 9.27 19.94 -39.33
C ILE A 253 8.84 20.77 -40.55
N SER A 254 9.49 20.58 -41.70
CA SER A 254 9.18 21.29 -42.95
C SER A 254 7.83 20.87 -43.55
N THR A 255 7.30 19.71 -43.16
CA THR A 255 5.96 19.28 -43.56
C THR A 255 4.86 19.88 -42.68
N LEU A 256 5.19 20.25 -41.44
CA LEU A 256 4.25 20.84 -40.49
C LEU A 256 3.95 22.30 -40.79
N ASN A 257 4.95 23.05 -41.23
CA ASN A 257 4.84 24.46 -41.57
C ASN A 257 5.77 24.77 -42.74
N GLY A 258 5.21 25.42 -43.78
CA GLY A 258 5.92 25.72 -45.03
C GLY A 258 6.78 26.99 -44.98
N ASP A 259 6.98 27.60 -43.82
CA ASP A 259 7.90 28.71 -43.65
C ASP A 259 9.34 28.26 -43.95
N LYS A 260 10.06 29.04 -44.77
CA LYS A 260 11.41 28.69 -45.24
C LYS A 260 12.42 28.61 -44.09
N ASP A 261 12.15 29.34 -43.01
CA ASP A 261 13.03 29.43 -41.85
C ASP A 261 12.53 28.60 -40.66
N ILE A 262 11.58 27.67 -40.87
CA ILE A 262 10.98 26.88 -39.79
C ILE A 262 12.02 26.12 -38.95
N THR A 263 13.12 25.68 -39.54
CA THR A 263 14.20 24.97 -38.83
C THR A 263 14.94 25.86 -37.82
N GLN A 264 14.87 27.19 -37.95
CA GLN A 264 15.48 28.14 -37.00
C GLN A 264 14.80 28.16 -35.63
N ILE A 265 13.62 27.54 -35.46
CA ILE A 265 13.02 27.40 -34.12
C ILE A 265 13.72 26.33 -33.29
N LEU A 266 14.39 25.36 -33.94
CA LEU A 266 15.08 24.24 -33.27
C LEU A 266 16.36 24.67 -32.57
N SER A 267 16.93 25.84 -32.92
CA SER A 267 18.07 26.45 -32.21
C SER A 267 17.66 27.20 -30.94
N THR A 268 16.35 27.33 -30.67
CA THR A 268 15.83 27.91 -29.42
C THR A 268 15.79 26.89 -28.28
N LYS A 269 15.60 27.35 -27.04
CA LYS A 269 15.39 26.48 -25.88
C LYS A 269 13.96 25.96 -25.75
N LEU A 270 13.08 26.27 -26.71
CA LEU A 270 11.73 25.69 -26.79
C LEU A 270 11.78 24.22 -27.19
N PHE A 271 12.87 23.77 -27.83
CA PHE A 271 13.08 22.38 -28.21
C PHE A 271 14.30 21.80 -27.49
N VAL A 272 14.28 20.49 -27.27
CA VAL A 272 15.40 19.71 -26.73
C VAL A 272 15.68 18.55 -27.68
N PRO A 273 16.95 18.24 -27.98
CA PRO A 273 17.31 17.07 -28.78
C PRO A 273 16.78 15.77 -28.15
N ASN A 274 16.36 14.84 -29.00
CA ASN A 274 16.01 13.47 -28.62
C ASN A 274 17.24 12.54 -28.74
N ASP A 275 17.15 11.32 -28.23
CA ASP A 275 18.25 10.33 -28.29
C ASP A 275 18.64 9.96 -29.74
N VAL A 276 17.68 10.04 -30.67
CA VAL A 276 17.90 9.80 -32.09
C VAL A 276 18.34 11.11 -32.76
N VAL A 277 19.48 11.06 -33.45
CA VAL A 277 20.07 12.22 -34.13
C VAL A 277 19.07 12.84 -35.11
N GLY A 278 18.90 14.16 -35.02
CA GLY A 278 17.99 14.92 -35.88
C GLY A 278 16.53 14.92 -35.44
N GLN A 279 16.17 14.25 -34.34
CA GLN A 279 14.86 14.36 -33.71
C GLN A 279 14.90 15.31 -32.51
N HIS A 280 13.84 16.09 -32.35
CA HIS A 280 13.71 17.12 -31.32
C HIS A 280 12.31 17.00 -30.69
N ARG A 281 12.20 17.29 -29.40
CA ARG A 281 10.92 17.33 -28.68
C ARG A 281 10.71 18.71 -28.06
N PRO A 282 9.45 19.11 -27.74
CA PRO A 282 9.22 20.29 -26.93
C PRO A 282 10.03 20.21 -25.63
N ALA A 283 10.53 21.33 -25.15
CA ALA A 283 11.34 21.38 -23.93
C ALA A 283 10.58 20.84 -22.71
N HIS A 284 9.26 21.04 -22.70
CA HIS A 284 8.37 20.42 -21.74
C HIS A 284 6.92 20.42 -22.24
N ARG A 285 6.10 19.46 -21.79
CA ARG A 285 4.68 19.38 -22.17
C ARG A 285 3.86 20.61 -21.78
N VAL A 286 4.03 21.14 -20.57
CA VAL A 286 3.36 22.38 -20.13
C VAL A 286 3.68 23.58 -21.03
N VAL A 287 4.93 23.67 -21.51
CA VAL A 287 5.33 24.72 -22.46
C VAL A 287 4.59 24.54 -23.79
N ALA A 288 4.53 23.31 -24.30
CA ALA A 288 3.76 22.99 -25.51
C ALA A 288 2.26 23.26 -25.34
N GLU A 289 1.66 22.89 -24.20
CA GLU A 289 0.24 23.13 -23.87
C GLU A 289 -0.08 24.62 -23.82
N TYR A 290 0.75 25.43 -23.14
CA TYR A 290 0.59 26.89 -23.11
C TYR A 290 0.70 27.52 -24.50
N CYS A 291 1.76 27.19 -25.24
CA CYS A 291 2.00 27.73 -26.58
C CYS A 291 0.90 27.33 -27.57
N ALA A 292 0.47 26.06 -27.56
CA ALA A 292 -0.62 25.59 -28.39
C ALA A 292 -1.96 26.24 -28.01
N GLY A 293 -2.24 26.39 -26.71
CA GLY A 293 -3.43 27.08 -26.22
C GLY A 293 -3.46 28.55 -26.66
N ASN A 294 -2.32 29.26 -26.53
CA ASN A 294 -2.15 30.64 -26.98
C ASN A 294 -2.34 30.78 -28.50
N PHE A 295 -1.79 29.85 -29.27
CA PHE A 295 -1.95 29.80 -30.73
C PHE A 295 -3.43 29.73 -31.12
N LEU A 296 -4.15 28.75 -30.55
CA LEU A 296 -5.56 28.55 -30.84
C LEU A 296 -6.41 29.73 -30.38
N ALA A 297 -6.15 30.27 -29.18
CA ALA A 297 -6.83 31.46 -28.68
C ALA A 297 -6.72 32.63 -29.68
N LYS A 298 -5.52 32.92 -30.20
CA LYS A 298 -5.29 33.94 -31.22
C LYS A 298 -5.98 33.62 -32.55
N LYS A 299 -5.91 32.38 -33.02
CA LYS A 299 -6.49 31.94 -34.31
C LYS A 299 -8.02 31.97 -34.33
N ILE A 300 -8.67 31.68 -33.21
CA ILE A 300 -10.13 31.72 -33.12
C ILE A 300 -10.64 33.17 -33.17
N THR A 301 -9.89 34.10 -32.57
CA THR A 301 -10.25 35.53 -32.54
C THR A 301 -9.62 36.35 -33.67
N ALA A 302 -8.92 35.71 -34.61
CA ALA A 302 -8.24 36.40 -35.71
C ALA A 302 -9.25 37.05 -36.67
N THR A 303 -8.95 38.28 -37.12
CA THR A 303 -9.80 39.01 -38.07
C THR A 303 -9.70 38.44 -39.49
N SER A 304 -8.57 37.83 -39.84
CA SER A 304 -8.33 37.18 -41.13
C SER A 304 -8.20 35.66 -40.96
N ASN A 305 -9.01 34.92 -41.73
CA ASN A 305 -9.08 33.46 -41.74
C ASN A 305 -9.21 32.81 -40.33
N PRO A 306 -10.27 33.15 -39.56
CA PRO A 306 -10.47 32.60 -38.22
C PRO A 306 -10.69 31.09 -38.26
N LEU A 307 -10.03 30.39 -37.35
CA LEU A 307 -10.26 28.96 -37.17
C LEU A 307 -11.58 28.74 -36.42
N SER A 308 -12.49 27.94 -36.99
CA SER A 308 -13.80 27.67 -36.37
C SER A 308 -13.65 26.92 -35.04
N LEU A 309 -14.25 27.46 -33.98
CA LEU A 309 -14.29 26.83 -32.65
C LEU A 309 -14.85 25.40 -32.71
N ASN A 310 -15.91 25.17 -33.48
CA ASN A 310 -16.53 23.84 -33.62
C ASN A 310 -15.57 22.82 -34.27
N LYS A 311 -14.75 23.28 -35.23
CA LYS A 311 -13.76 22.44 -35.90
C LYS A 311 -12.65 22.02 -34.92
N ILE A 312 -12.20 22.95 -34.07
CA ILE A 312 -11.22 22.67 -33.01
C ILE A 312 -11.80 21.70 -31.97
N LEU A 313 -13.03 21.98 -31.48
CA LEU A 313 -13.70 21.16 -30.48
C LEU A 313 -14.00 19.75 -30.99
N SER A 314 -14.22 19.57 -32.30
CA SER A 314 -14.36 18.22 -32.87
C SER A 314 -13.12 17.33 -32.67
N ILE A 315 -11.95 17.92 -32.42
CA ILE A 315 -10.69 17.22 -32.15
C ILE A 315 -10.37 17.17 -30.66
N ILE A 316 -10.54 18.29 -29.95
CA ILE A 316 -10.17 18.43 -28.54
C ILE A 316 -11.23 17.82 -27.62
N ALA A 317 -12.50 18.07 -27.91
CA ALA A 317 -13.64 17.68 -27.10
C ALA A 317 -14.71 16.93 -27.93
N PRO A 318 -14.35 15.81 -28.58
CA PRO A 318 -15.30 15.04 -29.39
C PRO A 318 -16.48 14.58 -28.52
N ASN A 319 -17.69 14.67 -29.07
CA ASN A 319 -18.93 14.33 -28.37
C ASN A 319 -19.10 15.02 -27.00
N HIS A 320 -18.61 16.27 -26.89
CA HIS A 320 -18.64 17.08 -25.67
C HIS A 320 -17.78 16.59 -24.50
N VAL A 321 -16.86 15.65 -24.73
CA VAL A 321 -15.92 15.19 -23.71
C VAL A 321 -14.51 15.60 -24.11
N VAL A 322 -13.86 16.42 -23.27
CA VAL A 322 -12.47 16.82 -23.47
C VAL A 322 -11.56 15.59 -23.35
N ARG A 323 -10.69 15.42 -24.36
CA ARG A 323 -9.64 14.39 -24.32
C ARG A 323 -8.68 14.68 -23.17
N ASP A 324 -8.51 13.70 -22.32
CA ASP A 324 -7.66 13.69 -21.14
C ASP A 324 -6.24 14.23 -21.43
N GLU A 325 -5.61 13.76 -22.52
CA GLU A 325 -4.27 14.21 -22.92
C GLU A 325 -4.19 15.68 -23.40
N LEU A 326 -5.33 16.31 -23.71
CA LEU A 326 -5.44 17.69 -24.20
C LEU A 326 -6.03 18.67 -23.17
N ARG A 327 -6.37 18.21 -21.95
CA ARG A 327 -6.99 19.07 -20.91
C ARG A 327 -6.14 20.29 -20.56
N GLY A 328 -4.80 20.17 -20.59
CA GLY A 328 -3.89 21.29 -20.35
C GLY A 328 -3.94 22.35 -21.46
N LEU A 329 -3.86 21.93 -22.72
CA LEU A 329 -4.02 22.82 -23.88
C LEU A 329 -5.40 23.48 -23.87
N PHE A 330 -6.45 22.71 -23.58
CA PHE A 330 -7.83 23.19 -23.48
C PHE A 330 -8.00 24.28 -22.42
N ALA A 331 -7.40 24.08 -21.24
CA ALA A 331 -7.42 25.06 -20.16
C ALA A 331 -6.71 26.37 -20.55
N TRP A 332 -5.49 26.29 -21.13
CA TRP A 332 -4.77 27.48 -21.60
C TRP A 332 -5.48 28.20 -22.74
N MET A 333 -6.04 27.46 -23.71
CA MET A 333 -6.85 28.02 -24.78
C MET A 333 -8.05 28.80 -24.24
N THR A 334 -8.68 28.30 -23.18
CA THR A 334 -9.81 28.97 -22.54
C THR A 334 -9.36 30.26 -21.87
N VAL A 335 -8.40 30.18 -20.97
CA VAL A 335 -7.96 31.32 -20.14
C VAL A 335 -7.31 32.44 -20.97
N LEU A 336 -6.59 32.10 -22.04
CA LEU A 336 -5.92 33.07 -22.91
C LEU A 336 -6.83 33.65 -24.01
N SER A 337 -8.07 33.17 -24.16
CA SER A 337 -8.99 33.72 -25.15
C SER A 337 -9.47 35.11 -24.73
N HIS A 338 -9.28 36.12 -25.58
CA HIS A 338 -9.75 37.49 -25.32
C HIS A 338 -11.27 37.68 -25.60
N ASN A 339 -12.07 36.62 -25.55
CA ASN A 339 -13.49 36.65 -25.86
C ASN A 339 -14.30 35.85 -24.83
N ASP A 340 -15.04 36.57 -23.99
CA ASP A 340 -15.83 36.02 -22.88
C ASP A 340 -16.82 34.93 -23.33
N ARG A 341 -17.44 35.07 -24.51
CA ARG A 341 -18.39 34.06 -25.01
C ARG A 341 -17.70 32.75 -25.35
N ILE A 342 -16.48 32.81 -25.87
CA ILE A 342 -15.67 31.62 -26.15
C ILE A 342 -15.25 30.98 -24.84
N GLN A 343 -14.80 31.78 -23.87
CA GLN A 343 -14.45 31.29 -22.53
C GLN A 343 -15.63 30.56 -21.88
N GLU A 344 -16.81 31.20 -21.81
CA GLU A 344 -18.02 30.61 -21.24
C GLU A 344 -18.46 29.34 -21.97
N THR A 345 -18.28 29.30 -23.30
CA THR A 345 -18.57 28.10 -24.10
C THR A 345 -17.66 26.94 -23.70
N LEU A 346 -16.36 27.19 -23.57
CA LEU A 346 -15.37 26.18 -23.19
C LEU A 346 -15.56 25.71 -21.74
N ILE A 347 -15.89 26.62 -20.83
CA ILE A 347 -16.23 26.29 -19.42
C ILE A 347 -17.34 25.25 -19.32
N ASN A 348 -18.28 25.21 -20.27
CA ASN A 348 -19.37 24.22 -20.26
C ASN A 348 -18.90 22.77 -20.53
N PHE A 349 -17.73 22.55 -21.14
CA PHE A 349 -17.25 21.21 -21.48
C PHE A 349 -16.48 20.57 -20.32
N ASP A 350 -15.58 21.32 -19.70
CA ASP A 350 -14.74 20.79 -18.63
C ASP A 350 -14.27 21.91 -17.68
N PRO A 351 -15.11 22.28 -16.70
CA PRO A 351 -14.79 23.35 -15.77
C PRO A 351 -13.61 22.97 -14.85
N TYR A 352 -13.49 21.70 -14.48
CA TYR A 352 -12.40 21.27 -13.59
C TYR A 352 -11.04 21.33 -14.29
N ALA A 353 -10.93 20.96 -15.58
CA ALA A 353 -9.69 21.10 -16.34
C ALA A 353 -9.18 22.54 -16.40
N ILE A 354 -10.09 23.50 -16.59
CA ILE A 354 -9.75 24.93 -16.67
C ILE A 354 -9.19 25.41 -15.34
N LEU A 355 -9.83 25.01 -14.23
CA LEU A 355 -9.37 25.33 -12.89
C LEU A 355 -8.01 24.67 -12.57
N SER A 356 -7.86 23.38 -12.88
CA SER A 356 -6.68 22.60 -12.46
C SER A 356 -5.46 22.81 -13.34
N ASN A 357 -5.61 23.02 -14.65
CA ASN A 357 -4.49 23.09 -15.59
C ASN A 357 -4.21 24.50 -16.15
N GLY A 358 -5.16 25.42 -16.00
CA GLY A 358 -5.03 26.80 -16.46
C GLY A 358 -4.68 27.78 -15.34
N ASP A 359 -4.85 29.07 -15.63
CA ASP A 359 -4.76 30.14 -14.63
C ASP A 359 -6.09 30.92 -14.55
N PRO A 360 -7.07 30.44 -13.77
CA PRO A 360 -8.41 31.01 -13.76
C PRO A 360 -8.46 32.42 -13.13
N SER A 361 -7.34 32.92 -12.57
CA SER A 361 -7.23 34.31 -12.12
C SER A 361 -7.35 35.31 -13.30
N LEU A 362 -7.00 34.90 -14.53
CA LEU A 362 -7.07 35.73 -15.74
C LEU A 362 -8.47 35.81 -16.34
N LEU A 363 -9.42 35.03 -15.83
CA LEU A 363 -10.80 35.07 -16.31
C LEU A 363 -11.52 36.34 -15.78
N PRO A 364 -12.35 36.99 -16.61
CA PRO A 364 -13.23 38.05 -16.13
C PRO A 364 -14.27 37.49 -15.15
N LEU A 365 -14.88 38.38 -14.36
CA LEU A 365 -15.84 38.01 -13.30
C LEU A 365 -17.01 37.15 -13.83
N SER A 366 -17.55 37.45 -15.02
CA SER A 366 -18.62 36.65 -15.65
C SER A 366 -18.19 35.20 -15.88
N SER A 367 -17.01 35.00 -16.47
CA SER A 367 -16.42 33.68 -16.70
C SER A 367 -16.08 32.97 -15.38
N LYS A 368 -15.58 33.66 -14.35
CA LYS A 368 -15.34 33.09 -13.02
C LYS A 368 -16.64 32.58 -12.36
N LYS A 369 -17.71 33.38 -12.41
CA LYS A 369 -19.04 32.95 -11.92
C LYS A 369 -19.59 31.77 -12.71
N LYS A 370 -19.43 31.77 -14.04
CA LYS A 370 -19.81 30.65 -14.90
C LYS A 370 -19.03 29.38 -14.57
N LEU A 371 -17.72 29.50 -14.27
CA LEU A 371 -16.87 28.40 -13.87
C LEU A 371 -17.36 27.75 -12.57
N LEU A 372 -17.66 28.56 -11.54
CA LEU A 372 -18.23 28.06 -10.29
C LEU A 372 -19.59 27.39 -10.49
N LEU A 373 -20.45 27.98 -11.32
CA LEU A 373 -21.74 27.37 -11.66
C LEU A 373 -21.56 25.99 -12.31
N LYS A 374 -20.64 25.88 -13.27
CA LYS A 374 -20.36 24.60 -13.93
C LYS A 374 -19.66 23.58 -13.05
N LEU A 375 -18.85 24.01 -12.07
CA LEU A 375 -18.35 23.12 -11.03
C LEU A 375 -19.47 22.60 -10.11
N LYS A 376 -20.49 23.43 -9.80
CA LYS A 376 -21.69 22.98 -9.06
C LYS A 376 -22.45 21.91 -9.83
N GLU A 377 -22.68 22.13 -11.12
CA GLU A 377 -23.34 21.15 -11.99
C GLU A 377 -22.51 19.86 -12.10
N LEU A 378 -21.20 19.96 -12.32
CA LEU A 378 -20.30 18.81 -12.36
C LEU A 378 -20.34 18.00 -11.06
N ASN A 379 -20.35 18.64 -9.90
CA ASN A 379 -20.45 17.93 -8.61
C ASN A 379 -21.79 17.19 -8.44
N GLN A 380 -22.86 17.62 -9.11
CA GLN A 380 -24.13 16.91 -9.09
C GLN A 380 -24.12 15.66 -9.98
N GLU A 381 -23.35 15.70 -11.08
CA GLU A 381 -23.17 14.60 -12.03
C GLU A 381 -22.11 13.59 -11.56
N ASP A 382 -20.96 14.06 -11.10
CA ASP A 382 -19.86 13.28 -10.53
C ASP A 382 -19.37 13.94 -9.23
N PRO A 383 -19.90 13.52 -8.06
CA PRO A 383 -19.47 14.05 -6.76
C PRO A 383 -17.98 13.82 -6.46
N TYR A 384 -17.34 12.87 -7.16
CA TYR A 384 -15.93 12.54 -6.99
C TYR A 384 -15.07 12.95 -8.19
N PHE A 385 -15.46 13.99 -8.93
CA PHE A 385 -14.76 14.48 -10.13
C PHE A 385 -13.24 14.72 -9.93
N ARG A 386 -12.80 14.91 -8.67
CA ARG A 386 -11.40 15.10 -8.28
C ARG A 386 -10.67 13.84 -7.79
N ARG A 387 -11.26 12.65 -7.83
CA ARG A 387 -10.69 11.43 -7.21
C ARG A 387 -9.26 11.08 -7.67
N GLY A 388 -8.90 11.39 -8.92
CA GLY A 388 -7.55 11.20 -9.46
C GLY A 388 -6.55 12.31 -9.10
N ASP A 389 -7.00 13.41 -8.47
CA ASP A 389 -6.20 14.59 -8.13
C ASP A 389 -6.34 15.00 -6.66
N ILE A 390 -6.94 14.14 -5.83
CA ILE A 390 -7.34 14.54 -4.47
C ILE A 390 -6.14 14.90 -3.56
N TRP A 391 -4.94 14.45 -3.91
CA TRP A 391 -3.68 14.79 -3.25
C TRP A 391 -3.02 16.08 -3.77
N ARG A 392 -3.50 16.66 -4.88
CA ARG A 392 -2.89 17.83 -5.50
C ARG A 392 -3.37 19.08 -4.78
N ASP A 393 -2.47 19.85 -4.17
CA ASP A 393 -2.85 21.15 -3.60
C ASP A 393 -3.12 22.18 -4.71
N LEU A 394 -4.37 22.60 -4.85
CA LEU A 394 -4.80 23.63 -5.80
C LEU A 394 -4.95 24.97 -5.06
N ARG A 395 -3.83 25.67 -4.84
CA ARG A 395 -3.83 27.03 -4.31
C ARG A 395 -3.75 28.01 -5.48
N ILE A 396 -4.89 28.65 -5.77
CA ILE A 396 -5.00 29.65 -6.82
C ILE A 396 -5.39 30.96 -6.16
N SER A 397 -4.41 31.82 -6.05
CA SER A 397 -4.59 33.13 -5.48
C SER A 397 -5.31 34.07 -6.47
N ASN A 398 -5.95 35.12 -5.96
CA ASN A 398 -6.73 36.10 -6.74
C ASN A 398 -7.84 35.50 -7.65
N PHE A 399 -8.25 34.25 -7.41
CA PHE A 399 -9.41 33.68 -8.08
C PHE A 399 -10.71 34.31 -7.56
N PHE A 400 -10.85 34.43 -6.24
CA PHE A 400 -12.02 35.04 -5.59
C PHE A 400 -11.83 36.54 -5.32
N ASP A 401 -12.91 37.30 -5.49
CA ASP A 401 -13.04 38.71 -5.12
C ASP A 401 -14.35 38.97 -4.36
N ASP A 402 -14.50 40.17 -3.80
CA ASP A 402 -15.67 40.56 -2.97
C ASP A 402 -17.01 40.39 -3.71
N ASN A 403 -17.04 40.44 -5.05
CA ASN A 403 -18.28 40.29 -5.83
C ASN A 403 -18.74 38.82 -5.98
N MET A 404 -17.99 37.87 -5.42
CA MET A 404 -18.26 36.43 -5.45
C MET A 404 -18.70 35.86 -4.10
N LEU A 405 -18.91 36.73 -3.10
CA LEU A 405 -19.24 36.30 -1.73
C LEU A 405 -20.53 35.50 -1.63
N ASP A 406 -21.59 35.91 -2.32
CA ASP A 406 -22.88 35.22 -2.27
C ASP A 406 -22.75 33.80 -2.83
N GLU A 407 -22.02 33.65 -3.95
CA GLU A 407 -21.74 32.35 -4.54
C GLU A 407 -20.89 31.46 -3.62
N LEU A 408 -19.90 32.05 -2.92
CA LEU A 408 -19.04 31.36 -1.96
C LEU A 408 -19.80 30.88 -0.74
N LYS A 409 -20.66 31.73 -0.16
CA LYS A 409 -21.51 31.36 0.98
C LYS A 409 -22.45 30.21 0.64
N GLU A 410 -23.01 30.20 -0.58
CA GLU A 410 -23.80 29.05 -1.04
C GLU A 410 -22.94 27.77 -1.14
N LEU A 411 -21.73 27.86 -1.68
CA LEU A 411 -20.80 26.72 -1.82
C LEU A 411 -20.31 26.17 -0.48
N LEU A 412 -20.20 27.01 0.54
CA LEU A 412 -19.83 26.65 1.91
C LEU A 412 -21.01 26.12 2.74
N SER A 413 -22.23 26.11 2.20
CA SER A 413 -23.41 25.58 2.89
C SER A 413 -23.44 24.05 2.95
N ASP A 414 -24.30 23.50 3.81
CA ASP A 414 -24.56 22.06 3.97
C ASP A 414 -24.93 21.34 2.67
N LYS A 415 -25.46 22.06 1.67
CA LYS A 415 -25.86 21.50 0.38
C LYS A 415 -24.71 20.81 -0.36
N TYR A 416 -23.48 21.32 -0.20
CA TYR A 416 -22.29 20.82 -0.91
C TYR A 416 -21.29 20.11 0.02
N ARG A 417 -21.74 19.73 1.22
CA ARG A 417 -20.91 19.05 2.24
C ARG A 417 -20.41 17.66 1.81
N ASN A 418 -21.13 17.03 0.89
CA ASN A 418 -20.79 15.72 0.33
C ASN A 418 -20.10 15.86 -1.03
N GLY A 419 -19.05 15.06 -1.25
CA GLY A 419 -18.26 15.07 -2.48
C GLY A 419 -17.13 16.10 -2.45
N HIS A 420 -16.42 16.23 -3.56
CA HIS A 420 -15.13 16.93 -3.59
C HIS A 420 -15.23 18.45 -3.78
N LEU A 421 -16.41 19.00 -4.10
CA LEU A 421 -16.54 20.43 -4.42
C LEU A 421 -16.22 21.35 -3.24
N GLN A 422 -16.83 21.16 -2.08
CA GLN A 422 -16.61 22.07 -0.96
C GLN A 422 -15.18 21.99 -0.44
N ARG A 423 -14.60 20.79 -0.41
CA ARG A 423 -13.17 20.60 -0.15
C ARG A 423 -12.31 21.43 -1.11
N LEU A 424 -12.56 21.36 -2.41
CA LEU A 424 -11.84 22.14 -3.42
C LEU A 424 -11.98 23.66 -3.19
N ILE A 425 -13.18 24.13 -2.83
CA ILE A 425 -13.40 25.56 -2.55
C ILE A 425 -12.61 26.01 -1.31
N LEU A 426 -12.59 25.21 -0.24
CA LEU A 426 -11.81 25.52 0.96
C LEU A 426 -10.30 25.56 0.67
N GLU A 427 -9.78 24.65 -0.16
CA GLU A 427 -8.37 24.67 -0.56
C GLU A 427 -8.01 25.93 -1.36
N LEU A 428 -8.88 26.38 -2.27
CA LEU A 428 -8.71 27.63 -3.02
C LEU A 428 -8.82 28.87 -2.12
N LEU A 429 -9.53 28.77 -1.00
CA LEU A 429 -9.74 29.88 -0.07
C LEU A 429 -8.55 30.14 0.86
N LEU A 430 -7.67 29.17 1.11
CA LEU A 430 -6.60 29.25 2.12
C LEU A 430 -5.76 30.54 2.08
N GLU A 431 -5.50 31.09 0.90
CA GLU A 431 -4.68 32.30 0.69
C GLU A 431 -5.50 33.44 0.05
N SER A 432 -6.83 33.39 0.17
CA SER A 432 -7.72 34.32 -0.52
C SER A 432 -7.99 35.60 0.31
N PRO A 433 -8.03 36.79 -0.32
CA PRO A 433 -8.31 38.04 0.40
C PRO A 433 -9.71 38.11 1.01
N VAL A 434 -10.69 37.35 0.47
CA VAL A 434 -12.08 37.35 0.95
C VAL A 434 -12.32 36.53 2.22
N LEU A 435 -11.31 35.82 2.74
CA LEU A 435 -11.42 34.94 3.91
C LEU A 435 -12.06 35.62 5.14
N SER A 436 -11.67 36.88 5.40
CA SER A 436 -12.14 37.64 6.56
C SER A 436 -13.67 37.81 6.60
N GLN A 437 -14.33 37.81 5.45
CA GLN A 437 -15.78 37.99 5.30
C GLN A 437 -16.57 36.66 5.38
N LEU A 438 -15.87 35.53 5.45
CA LEU A 438 -16.44 34.16 5.49
C LEU A 438 -16.27 33.48 6.86
N SER A 439 -15.85 34.22 7.89
CA SER A 439 -15.57 33.69 9.24
C SER A 439 -16.76 32.90 9.82
N ASN A 440 -17.99 33.36 9.62
CA ASN A 440 -19.19 32.70 10.15
C ASN A 440 -19.43 31.33 9.50
N GLU A 441 -19.36 31.27 8.17
CA GLU A 441 -19.55 30.06 7.39
C GLU A 441 -18.46 29.03 7.70
N LEU A 442 -17.19 29.47 7.76
CA LEU A 442 -16.06 28.61 8.13
C LEU A 442 -16.19 28.08 9.56
N ASN A 443 -16.62 28.91 10.51
CA ASN A 443 -16.82 28.49 11.90
C ASN A 443 -17.97 27.48 12.02
N ALA A 444 -19.07 27.67 11.26
CA ALA A 444 -20.14 26.68 11.19
C ALA A 444 -19.65 25.33 10.62
N ILE A 445 -18.75 25.36 9.63
CA ILE A 445 -18.15 24.14 9.07
C ILE A 445 -17.28 23.43 10.10
N VAL A 446 -16.43 24.17 10.82
CA VAL A 446 -15.51 23.64 11.83
C VAL A 446 -16.26 22.97 12.98
N LEU A 447 -17.40 23.51 13.41
CA LEU A 447 -18.19 23.02 14.54
C LEU A 447 -19.27 21.98 14.16
N ASP A 448 -19.28 21.52 12.91
CA ASP A 448 -20.25 20.53 12.44
C ASP A 448 -19.79 19.10 12.76
N THR A 449 -20.45 18.46 13.72
CA THR A 449 -20.12 17.12 14.24
C THR A 449 -21.02 16.01 13.72
N ARG A 450 -21.87 16.26 12.72
CA ARG A 450 -22.80 15.24 12.19
C ARG A 450 -22.05 14.10 11.49
N ASP A 451 -22.31 12.86 11.91
CA ASP A 451 -21.68 11.64 11.38
C ASP A 451 -21.96 11.35 9.88
N GLU A 452 -22.98 12.01 9.31
CA GLU A 452 -23.33 11.84 7.89
C GLU A 452 -22.26 12.39 6.93
N TYR A 453 -21.34 13.23 7.41
CA TYR A 453 -20.26 13.83 6.63
C TYR A 453 -18.93 13.14 6.91
N LYS A 454 -18.61 12.15 6.09
CA LYS A 454 -17.40 11.31 6.24
C LYS A 454 -16.08 12.02 5.91
N GLU A 455 -16.13 13.19 5.26
CA GLU A 455 -14.92 13.92 4.85
C GLU A 455 -14.38 14.81 5.97
N TRP A 456 -13.68 14.18 6.92
CA TRP A 456 -13.01 14.85 8.03
C TRP A 456 -12.05 15.96 7.60
N PHE A 457 -11.49 15.86 6.39
CA PHE A 457 -10.63 16.88 5.76
C PHE A 457 -11.33 18.24 5.59
N ILE A 458 -12.65 18.29 5.37
CA ILE A 458 -13.39 19.55 5.18
C ILE A 458 -13.32 20.41 6.45
N ARG A 459 -13.54 19.80 7.62
CA ARG A 459 -13.45 20.52 8.91
C ARG A 459 -12.03 21.04 9.15
N ILE A 460 -11.02 20.24 8.84
CA ILE A 460 -9.61 20.62 9.00
C ILE A 460 -9.23 21.79 8.09
N LEU A 461 -9.57 21.72 6.80
CA LEU A 461 -9.29 22.80 5.85
C LEU A 461 -10.00 24.09 6.23
N ALA A 462 -11.25 24.02 6.71
CA ALA A 462 -11.95 25.18 7.23
C ALA A 462 -11.28 25.76 8.48
N GLY A 463 -10.77 24.90 9.38
CA GLY A 463 -9.96 25.33 10.52
C GLY A 463 -8.68 26.04 10.12
N GLN A 464 -7.98 25.53 9.09
CA GLN A 464 -6.81 26.19 8.51
C GLN A 464 -7.15 27.54 7.86
N CYS A 465 -8.29 27.64 7.17
CA CYS A 465 -8.78 28.93 6.64
C CYS A 465 -9.04 29.95 7.77
N LEU A 466 -9.64 29.52 8.88
CA LEU A 466 -9.87 30.40 10.04
C LEU A 466 -8.57 30.92 10.66
N LEU A 467 -7.51 30.11 10.67
CA LEU A 467 -6.20 30.50 11.21
C LEU A 467 -5.53 31.62 10.40
N ASN A 468 -5.88 31.77 9.13
CA ASN A 468 -5.35 32.82 8.27
C ASN A 468 -6.12 34.17 8.38
N ILE A 469 -7.15 34.25 9.23
CA ILE A 469 -7.92 35.48 9.47
C ILE A 469 -7.31 36.24 10.66
N LYS A 470 -6.79 37.46 10.41
CA LYS A 470 -5.97 38.24 11.37
C LYS A 470 -6.64 38.62 12.71
N ASP A 471 -7.98 38.55 12.83
CA ASP A 471 -8.71 38.94 14.05
C ASP A 471 -9.78 37.92 14.47
N HIS A 472 -9.70 36.68 13.98
CA HIS A 472 -10.67 35.64 14.36
C HIS A 472 -10.52 35.28 15.86
N PRO A 473 -11.62 35.12 16.63
CA PRO A 473 -11.55 34.70 18.03
C PRO A 473 -11.18 33.21 18.14
N ILE A 474 -9.90 32.90 17.90
CA ILE A 474 -9.34 31.54 17.90
C ILE A 474 -9.66 30.83 19.21
N LYS A 475 -9.50 31.50 20.35
CA LYS A 475 -9.72 30.91 21.68
C LYS A 475 -11.15 30.41 21.88
N ALA A 476 -12.16 31.21 21.49
CA ALA A 476 -13.56 30.83 21.61
C ALA A 476 -13.93 29.63 20.73
N THR A 477 -13.27 29.49 19.57
CA THR A 477 -13.45 28.35 18.68
C THR A 477 -12.78 27.10 19.28
N TRP A 478 -11.56 27.27 19.79
CA TRP A 478 -10.81 26.23 20.48
C TRP A 478 -11.58 25.66 21.68
N ASP A 479 -12.19 26.51 22.53
CA ASP A 479 -12.96 26.05 23.69
C ASP A 479 -14.11 25.12 23.30
N LYS A 480 -14.77 25.37 22.15
CA LYS A 480 -15.83 24.50 21.63
C LYS A 480 -15.28 23.16 21.15
N LEU A 481 -14.19 23.17 20.38
CA LEU A 481 -13.54 21.96 19.87
C LEU A 481 -13.01 21.05 20.98
N ILE A 482 -12.49 21.64 22.06
CA ILE A 482 -12.04 20.90 23.25
C ILE A 482 -13.21 20.24 23.97
N ASN A 483 -14.38 20.88 23.98
CA ASN A 483 -15.60 20.31 24.57
C ASN A 483 -16.16 19.16 23.73
N GLU A 484 -16.08 19.23 22.40
CA GLU A 484 -16.45 18.13 21.49
C GLU A 484 -15.56 16.90 21.72
N SER A 485 -14.24 17.11 21.88
CA SER A 485 -13.25 16.09 22.25
C SER A 485 -13.12 14.88 21.32
N ASP A 486 -13.76 14.90 20.15
CA ASP A 486 -13.51 13.91 19.11
C ASP A 486 -12.16 14.13 18.41
N ARG A 487 -11.71 13.12 17.68
CA ARG A 487 -10.42 13.10 16.99
C ARG A 487 -10.21 14.30 16.06
N ILE A 488 -11.22 14.67 15.29
CA ILE A 488 -11.09 15.72 14.26
C ILE A 488 -11.00 17.07 14.96
N SER A 489 -11.85 17.29 15.96
CA SER A 489 -11.86 18.51 16.75
C SER A 489 -10.55 18.75 17.48
N LEU A 490 -9.96 17.69 18.06
CA LEU A 490 -8.64 17.77 18.69
C LEU A 490 -7.51 17.99 17.66
N THR A 491 -7.65 17.49 16.43
CA THR A 491 -6.68 17.77 15.37
C THR A 491 -6.68 19.27 15.02
N ILE A 492 -7.86 19.86 14.82
CA ILE A 492 -8.02 21.30 14.54
C ILE A 492 -7.56 22.15 15.72
N ALA A 493 -7.93 21.77 16.95
CA ALA A 493 -7.51 22.46 18.16
C ALA A 493 -5.98 22.45 18.30
N GLY A 494 -5.33 21.33 17.99
CA GLY A 494 -3.86 21.22 17.96
C GLY A 494 -3.22 22.13 16.92
N ASP A 495 -3.79 22.24 15.71
CA ASP A 495 -3.33 23.17 14.67
C ASP A 495 -3.48 24.63 15.12
N MET A 496 -4.59 24.99 15.78
CA MET A 496 -4.80 26.35 16.32
C MET A 496 -3.78 26.74 17.39
N MET A 497 -3.28 25.76 18.14
CA MET A 497 -2.23 25.94 19.14
C MET A 497 -0.80 25.87 18.54
N SER A 498 -0.67 25.43 17.29
CA SER A 498 0.60 25.21 16.60
C SER A 498 1.03 26.43 15.78
N GLY A 499 1.82 27.32 16.38
CA GLY A 499 2.48 28.47 15.73
C GLY A 499 3.70 28.93 16.53
N GLU A 500 4.43 29.95 16.08
CA GLU A 500 5.37 30.67 16.98
C GLU A 500 4.57 31.06 18.24
N ILE A 501 5.09 30.67 19.42
CA ILE A 501 4.42 30.73 20.75
C ILE A 501 3.29 31.76 20.76
N ASN A 502 2.06 31.29 20.54
CA ASN A 502 0.92 32.18 20.39
C ASN A 502 0.53 32.69 21.78
N PRO A 503 0.68 33.99 22.09
CA PRO A 503 0.45 34.54 23.44
C PRO A 503 -1.00 34.39 23.94
N ILE A 504 -1.90 33.88 23.10
CA ILE A 504 -3.31 33.60 23.41
C ILE A 504 -3.48 32.39 24.33
N PHE A 505 -2.59 31.40 24.28
CA PHE A 505 -2.75 30.15 25.03
C PHE A 505 -1.84 30.10 26.27
N GLU A 506 -2.42 29.71 27.40
CA GLU A 506 -1.69 29.53 28.66
C GLU A 506 -1.36 28.04 28.89
N LEU A 507 -0.39 27.74 29.77
CA LEU A 507 0.01 26.37 30.13
C LEU A 507 -1.19 25.44 30.45
N LYS A 508 -2.21 25.97 31.16
CA LYS A 508 -3.43 25.24 31.51
C LYS A 508 -4.20 24.72 30.28
N ASP A 509 -4.12 25.44 29.16
CA ASP A 509 -4.79 25.08 27.90
C ASP A 509 -4.09 23.91 27.23
N TYR A 510 -2.74 23.94 27.19
CA TYR A 510 -1.92 22.83 26.70
C TYR A 510 -2.13 21.57 27.53
N VAL A 511 -2.22 21.70 28.86
CA VAL A 511 -2.54 20.59 29.76
C VAL A 511 -3.95 20.04 29.48
N CYS A 512 -4.94 20.91 29.32
CA CYS A 512 -6.32 20.51 29.01
C CYS A 512 -6.38 19.73 27.68
N PHE A 513 -5.77 20.28 26.62
CA PHE A 513 -5.70 19.67 25.31
C PHE A 513 -5.05 18.28 25.34
N LEU A 514 -3.87 18.16 25.97
CA LEU A 514 -3.15 16.90 26.04
C LEU A 514 -3.88 15.84 26.88
N ARG A 515 -4.63 16.25 27.90
CA ARG A 515 -5.53 15.34 28.64
C ARG A 515 -6.67 14.83 27.78
N LYS A 516 -7.31 15.69 26.98
CA LYS A 516 -8.34 15.24 26.01
C LYS A 516 -7.75 14.31 24.94
N CYS A 517 -6.54 14.60 24.45
CA CYS A 517 -5.82 13.70 23.55
C CYS A 517 -5.49 12.34 24.18
N ALA A 518 -5.30 12.28 25.50
CA ALA A 518 -5.08 11.02 26.21
C ALA A 518 -6.32 10.10 26.16
N ASP A 519 -7.52 10.66 26.12
CA ASP A 519 -8.78 9.91 26.05
C ASP A 519 -8.94 9.15 24.71
N LEU A 520 -8.20 9.55 23.67
CA LEU A 520 -8.18 8.86 22.36
C LEU A 520 -7.48 7.48 22.41
N TYR A 521 -6.75 7.15 23.48
CA TYR A 521 -6.06 5.87 23.61
C TYR A 521 -6.96 4.78 24.21
N PRO A 522 -6.98 3.55 23.64
CA PRO A 522 -7.91 2.52 24.05
C PRO A 522 -7.60 2.01 25.46
N THR A 523 -8.63 2.00 26.28
CA THR A 523 -8.57 1.55 27.68
C THR A 523 -8.75 0.04 27.84
N LYS A 524 -9.18 -0.69 26.81
CA LYS A 524 -9.28 -2.17 26.77
C LYS A 524 -8.23 -2.78 25.82
N TYR A 525 -7.95 -4.08 25.96
CA TYR A 525 -7.18 -4.84 24.98
C TYR A 525 -8.03 -4.99 23.71
N ASP A 526 -8.01 -3.97 22.87
CA ASP A 526 -8.62 -4.03 21.55
C ASP A 526 -7.56 -4.42 20.53
N PHE A 527 -7.85 -5.42 19.70
CA PHE A 527 -6.95 -5.90 18.65
C PHE A 527 -6.97 -4.99 17.41
N ASN A 528 -7.82 -3.96 17.40
CA ASN A 528 -7.87 -2.95 16.35
C ASN A 528 -6.58 -2.11 16.35
N ILE A 529 -5.67 -2.41 15.42
CA ILE A 529 -4.49 -1.59 15.14
C ILE A 529 -4.96 -0.37 14.36
N VAL A 530 -5.23 0.71 15.09
CA VAL A 530 -5.52 2.02 14.52
C VAL A 530 -4.19 2.68 14.14
N ILE A 531 -3.83 2.63 12.86
CA ILE A 531 -2.68 3.34 12.27
C ILE A 531 -3.17 4.68 11.74
N GLY A 532 -2.41 5.77 11.88
CA GLY A 532 -2.79 7.06 11.28
C GLY A 532 -3.45 8.05 12.24
N GLU A 533 -4.48 7.60 12.94
CA GLU A 533 -5.48 8.49 13.57
C GLU A 533 -4.96 9.40 14.69
N ARG A 534 -3.80 9.09 15.27
CA ARG A 534 -3.21 9.84 16.39
C ARG A 534 -1.89 10.53 16.02
N TYR A 535 -1.51 10.53 14.74
CA TYR A 535 -0.23 11.14 14.31
C TYR A 535 -0.20 12.65 14.57
N PHE A 536 -1.34 13.34 14.52
CA PHE A 536 -1.42 14.77 14.83
C PHE A 536 -0.86 15.11 16.21
N ILE A 537 -1.04 14.22 17.22
CA ILE A 537 -0.50 14.41 18.58
C ILE A 537 1.04 14.42 18.54
N GLN A 538 1.64 13.51 17.78
CA GLN A 538 3.09 13.45 17.64
C GLN A 538 3.62 14.68 16.91
N TYR A 539 2.96 15.09 15.83
CA TYR A 539 3.30 16.28 15.06
C TYR A 539 3.19 17.55 15.90
N PHE A 540 2.15 17.67 16.73
CA PHE A 540 1.98 18.75 17.69
C PHE A 540 3.14 18.80 18.70
N ILE A 541 3.44 17.67 19.36
CA ILE A 541 4.52 17.58 20.36
C ILE A 541 5.89 17.96 19.76
N GLN A 542 6.16 17.59 18.51
CA GLN A 542 7.40 17.93 17.81
C GLN A 542 7.61 19.43 17.60
N LYS A 543 6.56 20.25 17.68
CA LYS A 543 6.67 21.72 17.57
C LYS A 543 6.94 22.41 18.90
N LEU A 544 6.82 21.71 20.02
CA LEU A 544 7.04 22.29 21.35
C LEU A 544 8.52 22.59 21.58
N ASP A 545 8.79 23.69 22.28
CA ASP A 545 10.13 24.05 22.76
C ASP A 545 10.46 23.32 24.08
N LEU A 546 11.68 23.50 24.56
CA LEU A 546 12.17 22.81 25.75
C LEU A 546 11.48 23.26 27.04
N ASP A 547 11.17 24.55 27.19
CA ASP A 547 10.59 25.11 28.41
C ASP A 547 9.14 24.62 28.58
N LEU A 548 8.31 24.78 27.54
CA LEU A 548 6.93 24.32 27.56
C LEU A 548 6.85 22.79 27.67
N THR A 549 7.71 22.04 26.97
CA THR A 549 7.78 20.57 27.12
C THR A 549 8.06 20.18 28.57
N THR A 550 8.98 20.89 29.23
CA THR A 550 9.37 20.64 30.63
C THR A 550 8.22 20.94 31.59
N GLN A 551 7.54 22.09 31.42
CA GLN A 551 6.38 22.46 32.24
C GLN A 551 5.21 21.48 32.05
N LEU A 552 4.97 21.00 30.84
CA LEU A 552 3.93 20.01 30.55
C LEU A 552 4.24 18.64 31.16
N LEU A 553 5.51 18.22 31.14
CA LEU A 553 5.93 17.01 31.85
C LEU A 553 5.69 17.13 33.36
N ASP A 554 6.01 18.29 33.94
CA ASP A 554 5.75 18.58 35.36
C ASP A 554 4.24 18.49 35.66
N GLU A 555 3.39 19.23 34.96
CA GLU A 555 1.93 19.28 35.20
C GLU A 555 1.17 17.97 34.91
N LEU A 556 1.54 17.25 33.84
CA LEU A 556 0.83 16.00 33.46
C LEU A 556 1.23 14.80 34.34
N SER A 557 2.46 14.80 34.86
CA SER A 557 2.91 13.76 35.78
C SER A 557 2.52 14.03 37.24
N GLN A 558 2.31 15.31 37.59
CA GLN A 558 1.90 15.71 38.93
C GLN A 558 0.53 15.10 39.29
N ASN A 559 0.46 14.46 40.46
CA ASN A 559 -0.73 13.77 40.99
C ASN A 559 -1.28 12.61 40.14
N LEU A 560 -0.52 12.12 39.15
CA LEU A 560 -0.92 10.93 38.38
C LEU A 560 -0.99 9.71 39.32
N SER A 561 -2.19 9.16 39.52
CA SER A 561 -2.45 8.02 40.40
C SER A 561 -3.47 7.08 39.78
N CYS A 562 -3.44 5.81 40.16
CA CYS A 562 -4.39 4.81 39.67
C CYS A 562 -5.69 4.87 40.47
N THR A 563 -6.83 4.99 39.80
CA THR A 563 -8.18 4.90 40.40
C THR A 563 -8.88 3.58 40.12
N CYS A 564 -8.23 2.65 39.39
CA CYS A 564 -8.78 1.33 39.09
C CYS A 564 -8.71 0.39 40.31
N GLN A 565 -9.62 -0.60 40.36
CA GLN A 565 -9.64 -1.61 41.43
C GLN A 565 -8.36 -2.46 41.46
N GLU A 566 -7.82 -2.81 40.28
CA GLU A 566 -6.58 -3.58 40.14
C GLU A 566 -5.48 -2.74 39.46
N ILE A 567 -4.37 -2.51 40.19
CA ILE A 567 -3.28 -1.62 39.74
C ILE A 567 -2.56 -2.18 38.51
N TYR A 568 -2.50 -3.51 38.37
CA TYR A 568 -1.87 -4.21 37.24
C TYR A 568 -2.75 -4.33 36.00
N ASP A 569 -4.03 -3.94 36.05
CA ASP A 569 -4.89 -3.77 34.87
C ASP A 569 -5.40 -2.33 34.82
N CYS A 570 -4.45 -1.40 34.89
CA CYS A 570 -4.76 0.02 34.93
C CYS A 570 -5.34 0.50 33.59
N GLN A 571 -6.54 1.06 33.65
CA GLN A 571 -7.22 1.69 32.50
C GLN A 571 -7.16 3.22 32.54
N CYS A 572 -7.02 3.83 33.73
CA CYS A 572 -7.06 5.28 33.91
C CYS A 572 -5.79 6.03 33.47
N ARG A 573 -4.60 5.41 33.55
CA ARG A 573 -3.31 6.07 33.26
C ARG A 573 -2.78 5.82 31.85
N VAL A 574 -3.42 4.94 31.06
CA VAL A 574 -2.88 4.42 29.79
C VAL A 574 -2.61 5.55 28.79
N GLY A 575 -3.61 6.38 28.53
CA GLY A 575 -3.51 7.47 27.57
C GLY A 575 -2.51 8.54 27.97
N VAL A 576 -2.60 9.02 29.22
CA VAL A 576 -1.69 10.06 29.74
C VAL A 576 -0.25 9.55 29.75
N SER A 577 -0.03 8.26 30.05
CA SER A 577 1.31 7.66 29.98
C SER A 577 1.89 7.66 28.57
N LYS A 578 1.06 7.46 27.54
CA LYS A 578 1.49 7.57 26.14
C LYS A 578 1.84 9.00 25.74
N ILE A 579 1.08 10.00 26.23
CA ILE A 579 1.40 11.41 26.01
C ILE A 579 2.73 11.78 26.68
N ILE A 580 2.91 11.44 27.97
CA ILE A 580 4.14 11.71 28.71
C ILE A 580 5.33 11.01 28.05
N GLY A 581 5.19 9.76 27.58
CA GLY A 581 6.24 9.07 26.84
C GLY A 581 6.70 9.83 25.59
N ARG A 582 5.77 10.43 24.83
CA ARG A 582 6.10 11.26 23.65
C ARG A 582 6.73 12.59 24.02
N LEU A 583 6.27 13.24 25.11
CA LEU A 583 6.90 14.45 25.64
C LEU A 583 8.33 14.16 26.14
N LEU A 584 8.57 12.99 26.73
CA LEU A 584 9.91 12.55 27.12
C LEU A 584 10.81 12.36 25.89
N ASP A 585 10.30 11.76 24.82
CA ASP A 585 11.04 11.67 23.55
C ASP A 585 11.45 13.09 23.08
N ARG A 586 10.50 14.04 23.06
CA ARG A 586 10.77 15.44 22.69
C ARG A 586 11.76 16.13 23.64
N TYR A 587 11.67 15.89 24.95
CA TYR A 587 12.61 16.41 25.92
C TYR A 587 14.04 15.92 25.63
N PHE A 588 14.24 14.64 25.33
CA PHE A 588 15.56 14.09 25.00
C PHE A 588 16.07 14.49 23.60
N GLU A 589 15.18 14.90 22.68
CA GLU A 589 15.59 15.53 21.41
C GLU A 589 16.19 16.92 21.64
N LEU A 590 15.62 17.70 22.57
CA LEU A 590 15.94 19.11 22.79
C LEU A 590 16.98 19.36 23.90
N SER A 591 17.04 18.48 24.90
CA SER A 591 17.95 18.62 26.04
C SER A 591 19.27 17.87 25.82
N HIS A 592 20.33 18.35 26.46
CA HIS A 592 21.65 17.73 26.42
C HIS A 592 22.08 17.30 27.83
N ALA A 593 22.91 16.24 27.92
CA ALA A 593 23.45 15.76 29.19
C ALA A 593 24.32 16.84 29.88
N PRO A 594 24.38 16.87 31.23
CA PRO A 594 23.83 15.90 32.18
C PRO A 594 22.32 16.08 32.44
N PHE A 595 21.62 14.95 32.60
CA PHE A 595 20.18 14.92 32.85
C PHE A 595 19.88 14.85 34.36
N ASP A 596 18.82 15.53 34.79
CA ASP A 596 18.35 15.49 36.18
C ASP A 596 17.59 14.19 36.47
N SER A 597 18.24 13.28 37.20
CA SER A 597 17.67 12.00 37.59
C SER A 597 16.45 12.12 38.51
N GLU A 598 16.37 13.14 39.37
CA GLU A 598 15.24 13.33 40.28
C GLU A 598 14.01 13.78 39.49
N LYS A 599 14.21 14.76 38.59
CA LYS A 599 13.14 15.26 37.74
C LYS A 599 12.59 14.19 36.79
N ILE A 600 13.47 13.43 36.14
CA ILE A 600 13.06 12.32 35.25
C ILE A 600 12.30 11.24 36.02
N TRP A 601 12.75 10.91 37.24
CA TRP A 601 12.03 9.94 38.07
C TRP A 601 10.62 10.42 38.42
N LEU A 602 10.44 11.70 38.76
CA LEU A 602 9.12 12.26 39.03
C LEU A 602 8.15 12.11 37.85
N TRP A 603 8.64 12.28 36.61
CA TRP A 603 7.85 12.13 35.41
C TRP A 603 7.46 10.69 35.10
N VAL A 604 8.39 9.74 35.29
CA VAL A 604 8.20 8.34 34.86
C VAL A 604 7.59 7.43 35.92
N LYS A 605 7.70 7.78 37.22
CA LYS A 605 7.32 6.88 38.31
C LYS A 605 5.87 6.41 38.20
N ASN A 606 4.91 7.27 37.85
CA ASN A 606 3.50 6.88 37.89
C ASN A 606 2.94 6.41 36.54
N LEU A 607 3.79 6.21 35.53
CA LEU A 607 3.37 5.78 34.19
C LEU A 607 2.95 4.30 34.16
N TYR A 608 2.09 3.97 33.21
CA TYR A 608 1.63 2.61 32.97
C TYR A 608 1.49 2.33 31.46
N PHE A 609 2.23 1.34 30.97
CA PHE A 609 2.20 0.91 29.57
C PHE A 609 1.72 -0.55 29.46
N LYS A 610 0.75 -0.78 28.56
CA LYS A 610 0.24 -2.14 28.28
C LYS A 610 1.14 -2.97 27.37
N ASN A 611 1.82 -2.30 26.43
CA ASN A 611 2.67 -2.91 25.42
C ASN A 611 4.07 -2.30 25.48
N ASN A 612 5.08 -3.15 25.33
CA ASN A 612 6.47 -2.74 25.23
C ASN A 612 6.74 -2.01 23.91
N VAL A 613 7.63 -1.03 23.95
CA VAL A 613 8.14 -0.28 22.79
C VAL A 613 9.64 -0.53 22.68
N SER A 614 10.16 -0.66 21.45
CA SER A 614 11.58 -0.91 21.20
C SER A 614 12.41 0.38 21.21
N LYS A 615 13.75 0.26 21.28
CA LYS A 615 14.67 1.41 21.28
C LYS A 615 14.66 2.18 19.95
N GLU A 616 14.27 1.52 18.86
CA GLU A 616 14.15 2.11 17.53
C GLU A 616 12.88 2.98 17.40
N GLN A 617 11.89 2.75 18.26
CA GLN A 617 10.57 3.39 18.20
C GLN A 617 10.41 4.57 19.18
N SER A 618 11.24 4.67 20.22
CA SER A 618 11.16 5.74 21.24
C SER A 618 12.55 6.16 21.73
N LEU A 619 12.83 7.46 21.65
CA LEU A 619 14.10 8.04 22.04
C LEU A 619 14.32 7.98 23.55
N SER A 620 13.30 8.26 24.36
CA SER A 620 13.35 8.17 25.82
C SER A 620 13.66 6.74 26.30
N VAL A 621 13.11 5.72 25.64
CA VAL A 621 13.47 4.31 25.89
C VAL A 621 14.94 4.07 25.56
N LYS A 622 15.41 4.56 24.42
CA LYS A 622 16.82 4.45 24.02
C LYS A 622 17.75 5.10 25.04
N VAL A 623 17.56 6.40 25.32
CA VAL A 623 18.42 7.19 26.22
C VAL A 623 18.45 6.61 27.62
N LEU A 624 17.30 6.30 28.23
CA LEU A 624 17.25 5.72 29.58
C LEU A 624 17.88 4.31 29.63
N SER A 625 17.77 3.54 28.55
CA SER A 625 18.35 2.19 28.48
C SER A 625 19.86 2.18 28.19
N GLU A 626 20.41 3.17 27.49
CA GLU A 626 21.82 3.22 27.09
C GLU A 626 22.67 4.07 28.07
N ASN A 627 22.08 5.09 28.69
CA ASN A 627 22.76 5.89 29.71
C ASN A 627 22.74 5.19 31.07
N HIS A 628 23.76 4.35 31.30
CA HIS A 628 23.93 3.59 32.55
C HIS A 628 24.00 4.50 33.79
N GLU A 629 24.70 5.63 33.71
CA GLU A 629 24.87 6.54 34.84
C GLU A 629 23.54 7.17 35.27
N LEU A 630 22.78 7.71 34.32
CA LEU A 630 21.44 8.26 34.57
C LEU A 630 20.51 7.22 35.21
N ARG A 631 20.46 6.02 34.63
CA ARG A 631 19.58 4.95 35.13
C ARG A 631 20.00 4.49 36.53
N GLN A 632 21.31 4.34 36.79
CA GLN A 632 21.81 3.97 38.11
C GLN A 632 21.57 5.07 39.16
N ASN A 633 21.65 6.34 38.78
CA ASN A 633 21.29 7.46 39.65
C ASN A 633 19.80 7.43 40.02
N ILE A 634 18.90 7.14 39.07
CA ILE A 634 17.47 6.93 39.34
C ILE A 634 17.27 5.73 40.28
N ILE A 635 17.92 4.60 39.99
CA ILE A 635 17.87 3.40 40.84
C ILE A 635 18.32 3.71 42.27
N LYS A 636 19.40 4.48 42.42
CA LYS A 636 19.89 4.92 43.73
C LYS A 636 18.83 5.76 44.45
N LEU A 637 18.31 6.80 43.79
CA LEU A 637 17.26 7.67 44.34
C LEU A 637 16.05 6.88 44.86
N VAL A 638 15.65 5.83 44.14
CA VAL A 638 14.50 5.00 44.48
C VAL A 638 14.81 4.02 45.61
N PHE A 639 15.85 3.19 45.47
CA PHE A 639 16.07 2.06 46.37
C PHE A 639 16.86 2.41 47.64
N GLU A 640 17.66 3.48 47.66
CA GLU A 640 18.53 3.83 48.80
C GLU A 640 17.75 4.03 50.11
N LYS A 641 16.51 4.52 50.04
CA LYS A 641 15.67 4.84 51.21
C LYS A 641 14.69 3.73 51.61
N LEU A 642 14.53 2.68 50.81
CA LEU A 642 13.51 1.64 51.03
C LEU A 642 14.02 0.52 51.94
N SER A 643 13.30 0.19 53.01
CA SER A 643 13.69 -0.88 53.94
C SER A 643 12.67 -2.00 54.10
N ASN A 644 11.47 -1.87 53.51
CA ASN A 644 10.42 -2.87 53.53
C ASN A 644 10.49 -3.78 52.30
N ALA A 645 10.52 -5.10 52.50
CA ALA A 645 10.63 -6.08 51.42
C ALA A 645 9.42 -6.09 50.46
N GLU A 646 8.20 -5.87 50.97
CA GLU A 646 6.99 -5.84 50.14
C GLU A 646 6.98 -4.63 49.23
N GLU A 647 7.32 -3.45 49.77
CA GLU A 647 7.44 -2.19 49.03
C GLU A 647 8.53 -2.26 47.95
N ILE A 648 9.67 -2.90 48.26
CA ILE A 648 10.77 -3.12 47.30
C ILE A 648 10.35 -4.04 46.16
N ASP A 649 9.63 -5.13 46.46
CA ASP A 649 9.14 -6.06 45.46
C ASP A 649 8.05 -5.42 44.58
N GLU A 650 7.14 -4.64 45.16
CA GLU A 650 6.14 -3.87 44.43
C GLU A 650 6.80 -2.86 43.48
N ILE A 651 7.73 -2.04 43.97
CA ILE A 651 8.44 -1.04 43.16
C ILE A 651 9.17 -1.70 41.99
N ARG A 652 9.85 -2.82 42.24
CA ARG A 652 10.55 -3.57 41.21
C ARG A 652 9.61 -4.08 40.12
N ILE A 653 8.43 -4.59 40.49
CA ILE A 653 7.46 -5.15 39.55
C ILE A 653 6.76 -4.04 38.76
N PHE A 654 6.29 -2.99 39.43
CA PHE A 654 5.45 -1.98 38.77
C PHE A 654 6.24 -0.92 38.00
N TYR A 655 7.44 -0.54 38.45
CA TYR A 655 8.17 0.58 37.85
C TYR A 655 9.38 0.16 37.00
N PHE A 656 9.97 -1.00 37.29
CA PHE A 656 11.19 -1.49 36.62
C PHE A 656 10.96 -2.80 35.82
N SER A 657 9.69 -3.16 35.54
CA SER A 657 9.30 -4.35 34.76
C SER A 657 8.08 -4.08 33.85
N HIS A 658 7.39 -5.12 33.36
CA HIS A 658 6.43 -5.20 32.22
C HIS A 658 5.38 -4.08 32.04
N HIS A 659 5.14 -3.22 33.04
CA HIS A 659 4.16 -2.13 32.98
C HIS A 659 4.76 -0.72 33.14
N GLY A 660 6.02 -0.63 33.59
CA GLY A 660 6.75 0.63 33.73
C GLY A 660 7.33 1.10 32.40
N HIS A 661 8.10 2.19 32.44
CA HIS A 661 8.77 2.70 31.25
C HIS A 661 9.88 1.74 30.80
N CYS A 662 9.82 1.22 29.57
CA CYS A 662 10.79 0.22 29.05
C CYS A 662 12.25 0.62 29.21
N GLY A 663 12.55 1.93 29.15
CA GLY A 663 13.91 2.46 29.34
C GLY A 663 14.49 2.20 30.74
N LEU A 664 13.66 1.92 31.74
CA LEU A 664 14.08 1.61 33.12
C LEU A 664 14.10 0.12 33.42
N TYR A 665 13.87 -0.78 32.46
CA TYR A 665 13.94 -2.21 32.73
C TYR A 665 15.35 -2.58 33.20
N LEU A 666 15.43 -3.29 34.33
CA LEU A 666 16.71 -3.61 34.96
C LEU A 666 17.56 -4.50 34.04
N GLN A 667 18.76 -4.00 33.74
CA GLN A 667 19.77 -4.70 32.97
C GLN A 667 20.77 -5.39 33.90
N HIS A 668 21.58 -6.28 33.34
CA HIS A 668 22.58 -7.05 34.08
C HIS A 668 23.42 -6.17 35.03
N ASP A 669 23.96 -5.05 34.55
CA ASP A 669 24.83 -4.21 35.38
C ASP A 669 24.08 -3.45 36.49
N ASP A 670 22.78 -3.20 36.30
CA ASP A 670 21.92 -2.56 37.31
C ASP A 670 21.67 -3.49 38.49
N TYR A 671 21.52 -4.80 38.26
CA TYR A 671 21.46 -5.79 39.34
C TYR A 671 22.72 -5.76 40.19
N LYS A 672 23.90 -5.64 39.57
CA LYS A 672 25.16 -5.53 40.31
C LYS A 672 25.17 -4.27 41.16
N TYR A 673 24.80 -3.14 40.56
CA TYR A 673 24.77 -1.85 41.23
C TYR A 673 23.83 -1.83 42.45
N ILE A 674 22.61 -2.36 42.32
CA ILE A 674 21.65 -2.44 43.43
C ILE A 674 22.19 -3.30 44.58
N ILE A 675 22.81 -4.43 44.24
CA ILE A 675 23.44 -5.33 45.23
C ILE A 675 24.57 -4.62 45.99
N ASP A 676 25.43 -3.89 45.28
CA ASP A 676 26.52 -3.11 45.86
C ASP A 676 26.01 -1.95 46.71
N LEU A 677 25.00 -1.22 46.22
CA LEU A 677 24.33 -0.16 46.95
C LEU A 677 23.78 -0.70 48.27
N ALA A 678 22.95 -1.75 48.22
CA ALA A 678 22.33 -2.36 49.38
C ALA A 678 23.37 -2.85 50.42
N PHE A 679 24.48 -3.42 49.96
CA PHE A 679 25.58 -3.82 50.84
C PHE A 679 26.28 -2.62 51.48
N SER A 680 26.53 -1.56 50.71
CA SER A 680 27.22 -0.35 51.20
C SER A 680 26.43 0.41 52.27
N ILE A 681 25.10 0.50 52.11
CA ILE A 681 24.19 1.13 53.08
C ILE A 681 23.69 0.16 54.16
N LYS A 682 24.20 -1.08 54.18
CA LYS A 682 23.81 -2.17 55.10
C LYS A 682 22.30 -2.48 55.12
N ASN A 683 21.63 -2.31 53.97
CA ASN A 683 20.22 -2.60 53.82
C ASN A 683 19.99 -4.05 53.41
N ILE A 684 19.72 -4.89 54.41
CA ILE A 684 19.59 -6.34 54.24
C ILE A 684 18.34 -6.72 53.44
N GLU A 685 17.21 -6.02 53.62
CA GLU A 685 15.96 -6.36 52.92
C GLU A 685 16.03 -6.04 51.42
N LEU A 686 16.63 -4.90 51.05
CA LEU A 686 16.93 -4.60 49.65
C LEU A 686 17.86 -5.65 49.03
N TRP A 687 18.92 -6.01 49.74
CA TRP A 687 19.86 -7.02 49.27
C TRP A 687 19.21 -8.39 49.08
N LYS A 688 18.34 -8.82 50.01
CA LYS A 688 17.58 -10.09 49.93
C LYS A 688 16.65 -10.11 48.71
N SER A 689 16.01 -8.99 48.40
CA SER A 689 15.00 -8.87 47.34
C SER A 689 15.61 -9.16 45.96
N PHE A 690 16.88 -8.83 45.74
CA PHE A 690 17.60 -9.06 44.47
C PHE A 690 18.46 -10.34 44.44
N VAL A 691 18.30 -11.27 45.41
CA VAL A 691 19.07 -12.52 45.44
C VAL A 691 18.75 -13.41 44.24
N VAL A 692 19.74 -13.60 43.37
CA VAL A 692 19.64 -14.48 42.20
C VAL A 692 19.58 -15.95 42.63
N ARG A 693 18.46 -16.60 42.31
CA ARG A 693 18.22 -18.02 42.58
C ARG A 693 19.03 -18.89 41.61
N HIS A 694 19.28 -20.14 42.00
CA HIS A 694 19.94 -21.10 41.12
C HIS A 694 19.04 -21.43 39.92
N ASP A 695 19.42 -21.01 38.71
CA ASP A 695 18.82 -21.52 37.48
C ASP A 695 19.27 -22.98 37.28
N ILE A 696 18.31 -23.87 37.25
CA ILE A 696 18.51 -25.32 37.22
C ILE A 696 18.22 -25.93 35.85
N TYR A 697 17.84 -25.10 34.86
CA TYR A 697 17.55 -25.47 33.48
C TYR A 697 18.60 -24.92 32.50
N SER A 698 19.41 -23.94 32.93
CA SER A 698 20.63 -23.54 32.21
C SER A 698 21.53 -24.76 31.91
N LYS A 699 21.95 -24.88 30.65
CA LYS A 699 22.88 -25.91 30.17
C LYS A 699 24.32 -25.68 30.68
N SER A 700 24.68 -24.47 31.12
CA SER A 700 26.00 -24.16 31.68
C SER A 700 26.03 -24.43 33.18
N LYS A 701 26.88 -25.36 33.64
CA LYS A 701 27.10 -25.65 35.08
C LYS A 701 27.86 -24.55 35.84
N SER A 702 28.18 -23.42 35.20
CA SER A 702 28.86 -22.29 35.84
C SER A 702 27.97 -21.65 36.91
N SER A 703 28.56 -21.31 38.06
CA SER A 703 27.83 -20.55 39.09
C SER A 703 27.40 -19.21 38.51
N SER A 704 26.12 -18.87 38.59
CA SER A 704 25.62 -17.52 38.26
C SER A 704 26.55 -16.46 38.89
N PHE A 705 27.07 -15.55 38.06
CA PHE A 705 28.02 -14.52 38.45
C PHE A 705 27.56 -13.77 39.72
N PHE A 706 26.31 -13.29 39.73
CA PHE A 706 25.69 -12.59 40.87
C PHE A 706 25.62 -13.44 42.12
N ARG A 707 25.33 -14.74 41.99
CA ARG A 707 25.23 -15.63 43.14
C ARG A 707 26.59 -15.81 43.84
N ARG A 708 27.68 -15.92 43.06
CA ARG A 708 29.05 -15.96 43.61
C ARG A 708 29.40 -14.60 44.24
N TYR A 709 29.03 -13.51 43.57
CA TYR A 709 29.29 -12.15 44.01
C TYR A 709 28.62 -11.83 45.35
N MET A 710 27.32 -12.08 45.47
CA MET A 710 26.56 -11.89 46.71
C MET A 710 27.04 -12.81 47.82
N ARG A 711 27.44 -14.06 47.51
CA ARG A 711 28.03 -14.95 48.53
C ARG A 711 29.31 -14.35 49.11
N ASN A 712 30.15 -13.72 48.30
CA ASN A 712 31.36 -13.06 48.77
C ASN A 712 31.04 -11.86 49.67
N GLN A 713 30.07 -11.01 49.30
CA GLN A 713 29.60 -9.93 50.17
C GLN A 713 29.03 -10.46 51.50
N ALA A 714 28.23 -11.53 51.45
CA ALA A 714 27.68 -12.16 52.64
C ALA A 714 28.76 -12.70 53.59
N LEU A 715 29.90 -13.18 53.07
CA LEU A 715 31.02 -13.62 53.91
C LEU A 715 31.75 -12.47 54.61
N GLN A 716 31.63 -11.25 54.09
CA GLN A 716 32.26 -10.06 54.67
C GLN A 716 31.44 -9.47 55.83
N ASN A 717 30.15 -9.82 55.98
CA ASN A 717 29.29 -9.31 57.05
C ASN A 717 28.35 -10.39 57.60
N LEU A 718 28.38 -10.58 58.92
CA LEU A 718 27.64 -11.62 59.65
C LEU A 718 26.10 -11.56 59.46
N GLU A 719 25.53 -10.37 59.31
CA GLU A 719 24.08 -10.20 59.13
C GLU A 719 23.63 -10.60 57.73
N PHE A 720 24.41 -10.24 56.71
CA PHE A 720 24.20 -10.69 55.32
C PHE A 720 24.43 -12.20 55.19
N LEU A 721 25.39 -12.77 55.94
CA LEU A 721 25.60 -14.22 56.01
C LEU A 721 24.36 -14.93 56.55
N ARG A 722 23.78 -14.44 57.64
CA ARG A 722 22.54 -14.99 58.21
C ARG A 722 21.37 -14.90 57.22
N ALA A 723 21.21 -13.76 56.55
CA ALA A 723 20.20 -13.56 55.51
C ALA A 723 20.36 -14.55 54.35
N TRP A 724 21.58 -14.72 53.84
CA TRP A 724 21.92 -15.68 52.78
C TRP A 724 21.57 -17.11 53.17
N TYR A 725 21.99 -17.56 54.37
CA TYR A 725 21.67 -18.90 54.87
C TYR A 725 20.16 -19.11 55.03
N GLY A 726 19.43 -18.09 55.50
CA GLY A 726 17.97 -18.12 55.64
C GLY A 726 17.26 -18.30 54.30
N ILE A 727 17.67 -17.55 53.26
CA ILE A 727 17.13 -17.69 51.90
C ILE A 727 17.44 -19.08 51.33
N GLU A 728 18.68 -19.56 51.49
CA GLU A 728 19.07 -20.89 51.02
C GLU A 728 18.28 -22.01 51.69
N GLN A 729 17.98 -21.88 52.99
CA GLN A 729 17.14 -22.84 53.70
C GLN A 729 15.68 -22.79 53.20
N LYS A 730 15.09 -21.60 53.05
CA LYS A 730 13.73 -21.44 52.48
C LYS A 730 13.65 -22.04 51.07
N TYR A 731 14.64 -21.77 50.22
CA TYR A 731 14.72 -22.34 48.87
C TYR A 731 14.91 -23.86 48.89
N LYS A 732 15.75 -24.40 49.79
CA LYS A 732 15.89 -25.86 49.99
C LYS A 732 14.58 -26.51 50.45
N LYS A 733 13.77 -25.82 51.27
CA LYS A 733 12.47 -26.29 51.75
C LYS A 733 11.41 -26.28 50.63
N LEU A 734 11.28 -25.17 49.87
CA LEU A 734 10.45 -25.09 48.66
C LEU A 734 10.84 -26.15 47.63
N ARG A 735 12.15 -26.38 47.44
CA ARG A 735 12.69 -27.43 46.57
C ARG A 735 12.38 -28.85 47.03
N ARG A 736 12.29 -29.09 48.35
CA ARG A 736 11.91 -30.39 48.92
C ARG A 736 10.40 -30.67 48.73
N ASN A 737 9.57 -29.63 48.67
CA ASN A 737 8.11 -29.74 48.54
C ASN A 737 7.58 -29.71 47.08
N MET A 738 8.34 -29.21 46.10
CA MET A 738 7.98 -29.41 44.69
C MET A 738 8.16 -30.89 44.28
N PRO A 739 7.26 -31.50 43.46
CA PRO A 739 7.38 -32.88 42.98
C PRO A 739 8.50 -33.09 41.93
N ARG A 740 9.72 -32.61 42.20
CA ARG A 740 10.87 -32.63 41.29
C ARG A 740 11.66 -33.94 41.29
N LYS A 741 11.61 -34.75 42.36
CA LYS A 741 12.42 -35.98 42.44
C LYS A 741 11.94 -37.09 41.51
N ARG A 742 10.63 -37.27 41.30
CA ARG A 742 10.10 -38.26 40.35
C ARG A 742 10.37 -37.84 38.90
N TYR A 743 10.15 -36.57 38.55
CA TYR A 743 10.31 -36.08 37.17
C TYR A 743 11.78 -35.97 36.72
N ARG A 744 12.70 -35.47 37.56
CA ARG A 744 14.14 -35.40 37.21
C ARG A 744 14.83 -36.77 37.21
N LYS A 745 14.49 -37.67 38.13
CA LYS A 745 14.96 -39.06 38.05
C LYS A 745 14.40 -39.75 36.81
N LYS A 746 13.14 -39.49 36.43
CA LYS A 746 12.53 -40.00 35.20
C LYS A 746 13.24 -39.44 33.96
N ILE A 747 13.52 -38.14 33.87
CA ILE A 747 14.27 -37.54 32.75
C ILE A 747 15.72 -38.03 32.69
N ALA A 748 16.45 -38.06 33.81
CA ALA A 748 17.83 -38.54 33.82
C ALA A 748 17.91 -40.06 33.57
N LYS A 749 16.95 -40.85 34.09
CA LYS A 749 16.82 -42.28 33.79
C LYS A 749 16.42 -42.50 32.33
N ASN A 750 15.55 -41.68 31.77
CA ASN A 750 15.17 -41.72 30.36
C ASN A 750 16.35 -41.33 29.48
N ARG A 751 17.11 -40.29 29.83
CA ARG A 751 18.32 -39.89 29.10
C ARG A 751 19.41 -40.96 29.15
N LYS A 752 19.70 -41.53 30.32
CA LYS A 752 20.62 -42.67 30.43
C LYS A 752 20.12 -43.93 29.71
N ARG A 753 18.80 -44.16 29.72
CA ARG A 753 18.20 -45.24 28.91
C ARG A 753 18.34 -44.96 27.43
N GLN A 754 18.17 -43.72 27.00
CA GLN A 754 18.31 -43.29 25.61
C GLN A 754 19.75 -43.44 25.14
N GLU A 755 20.73 -42.95 25.93
CA GLU A 755 22.16 -43.12 25.69
C GLU A 755 22.53 -44.61 25.64
N ALA A 756 22.01 -45.44 26.56
CA ALA A 756 22.22 -46.89 26.52
C ALA A 756 21.58 -47.57 25.30
N ILE A 757 20.40 -47.13 24.85
CA ILE A 757 19.75 -47.62 23.63
C ILE A 757 20.58 -47.24 22.40
N TYR A 758 21.11 -46.02 22.34
CA TYR A 758 21.99 -45.60 21.24
C TYR A 758 23.30 -46.40 21.26
N ASP A 759 23.92 -46.60 22.43
CA ASP A 759 25.11 -47.45 22.55
C ASP A 759 24.85 -48.89 22.10
N GLU A 760 23.70 -49.48 22.46
CA GLU A 760 23.29 -50.82 22.00
C GLU A 760 23.01 -50.85 20.49
N GLN A 761 22.34 -49.83 19.95
CA GLN A 761 22.08 -49.69 18.52
C GLN A 761 23.38 -49.54 17.73
N ILE A 762 24.33 -48.71 18.19
CA ILE A 762 25.64 -48.53 17.57
C ILE A 762 26.40 -49.86 17.56
N LYS A 763 26.41 -50.61 18.67
CA LYS A 763 27.02 -51.94 18.73
C LYS A 763 26.36 -52.93 17.77
N TYR A 764 25.03 -52.90 17.67
CA TYR A 764 24.29 -53.73 16.72
C TYR A 764 24.62 -53.36 15.27
N ILE A 765 24.69 -52.08 14.95
CA ILE A 765 25.05 -51.55 13.64
C ILE A 765 26.47 -52.01 13.27
N GLN A 766 27.43 -51.88 14.19
CA GLN A 766 28.80 -52.34 13.97
C GLN A 766 28.89 -53.85 13.75
N LYS A 767 28.11 -54.66 14.48
CA LYS A 767 28.11 -56.12 14.34
C LYS A 767 27.52 -56.58 13.00
N ASN A 768 26.53 -55.85 12.47
CA ASN A 768 25.84 -56.19 11.23
C ASN A 768 26.14 -55.18 10.12
N LYS A 769 27.34 -54.60 10.14
CA LYS A 769 27.72 -53.48 9.27
C LYS A 769 27.46 -53.79 7.79
N GLU A 770 27.89 -54.95 7.30
CA GLU A 770 27.74 -55.35 5.89
C GLU A 770 26.27 -55.41 5.45
N LEU A 771 25.40 -56.03 6.25
CA LEU A 771 23.95 -56.15 5.97
C LEU A 771 23.22 -54.81 6.03
N ILE A 772 23.62 -53.92 6.94
CA ILE A 772 22.97 -52.62 7.09
C ILE A 772 23.45 -51.67 6.01
N GLU A 773 24.75 -51.67 5.71
CA GLU A 773 25.36 -50.84 4.66
C GLU A 773 24.93 -51.27 3.25
N SER A 774 24.64 -52.57 3.02
CA SER A 774 24.01 -53.04 1.78
C SER A 774 22.59 -52.53 1.59
N GLY A 775 21.96 -51.97 2.64
CA GLY A 775 20.60 -51.43 2.56
C GLY A 775 19.51 -52.49 2.63
N GLU A 776 19.79 -53.69 3.14
CA GLU A 776 18.85 -54.82 3.18
C GLU A 776 18.19 -55.03 4.56
N TYR A 777 18.24 -54.02 5.44
CA TYR A 777 17.68 -54.09 6.79
C TYR A 777 16.62 -53.01 7.06
N TRP A 778 15.35 -53.36 6.86
CA TRP A 778 14.18 -52.46 6.93
C TRP A 778 14.14 -51.54 8.16
N ASN A 779 14.32 -52.09 9.36
CA ASN A 779 14.25 -51.30 10.59
C ASN A 779 15.37 -50.26 10.70
N ALA A 780 16.56 -50.51 10.14
CA ALA A 780 17.59 -49.48 10.07
C ALA A 780 17.20 -48.41 9.05
N LEU A 781 16.76 -48.81 7.86
CA LEU A 781 16.36 -47.87 6.80
C LEU A 781 15.31 -46.88 7.29
N LEU A 782 14.22 -47.35 7.89
CA LEU A 782 13.16 -46.47 8.38
C LEU A 782 13.66 -45.45 9.40
N ASN A 783 14.48 -45.90 10.36
CA ASN A 783 15.06 -45.03 11.38
C ASN A 783 16.05 -44.02 10.78
N PHE A 784 16.86 -44.47 9.81
CA PHE A 784 17.81 -43.63 9.08
C PHE A 784 17.07 -42.53 8.31
N SER A 785 16.01 -42.88 7.57
CA SER A 785 15.22 -41.94 6.79
C SER A 785 14.60 -40.84 7.65
N TYR A 786 13.99 -41.18 8.80
CA TYR A 786 13.43 -40.17 9.70
C TYR A 786 14.49 -39.21 10.26
N VAL A 787 15.64 -39.74 10.68
CA VAL A 787 16.70 -38.89 11.26
C VAL A 787 17.34 -38.02 10.20
N VAL A 788 17.58 -38.51 8.98
CA VAL A 788 18.13 -37.73 7.87
C VAL A 788 17.19 -36.58 7.47
N LEU A 789 15.88 -36.83 7.41
CA LEU A 789 14.91 -35.82 6.98
C LEU A 789 14.53 -34.81 8.10
N GLN A 790 14.48 -35.23 9.38
CA GLN A 790 14.04 -34.36 10.48
C GLN A 790 15.18 -33.77 11.32
N GLU A 791 16.24 -34.54 11.59
CA GLU A 791 17.29 -34.20 12.55
C GLU A 791 18.70 -34.60 12.03
N PRO A 792 19.15 -34.11 10.86
CA PRO A 792 20.37 -34.60 10.22
C PRO A 792 21.63 -34.39 11.08
N LYS A 793 21.63 -33.40 11.99
CA LYS A 793 22.74 -33.15 12.93
C LYS A 793 22.92 -34.26 13.98
N ASN A 794 21.92 -35.12 14.17
CA ASN A 794 21.92 -36.16 15.21
C ASN A 794 22.27 -37.56 14.66
N ILE A 795 22.65 -37.68 13.38
CA ILE A 795 22.97 -38.98 12.76
C ILE A 795 24.11 -39.69 13.50
N VAL A 796 25.23 -38.98 13.74
CA VAL A 796 26.40 -39.52 14.43
C VAL A 796 26.07 -39.89 15.89
N GLU A 797 25.25 -39.08 16.58
CA GLU A 797 24.86 -39.36 17.97
C GLU A 797 23.99 -40.63 18.08
N LYS A 798 23.07 -40.85 17.13
CA LYS A 798 22.14 -41.99 17.17
C LYS A 798 22.71 -43.28 16.61
N PHE A 799 23.56 -43.19 15.58
CA PHE A 799 23.98 -44.36 14.80
C PHE A 799 25.50 -44.54 14.70
N GLY A 800 26.29 -43.57 15.17
CA GLY A 800 27.76 -43.66 15.26
C GLY A 800 28.51 -43.42 13.95
N ASP A 801 27.94 -43.79 12.80
CA ASP A 801 28.58 -43.68 11.48
C ASP A 801 27.63 -43.06 10.45
N GLU A 802 27.88 -41.80 10.08
CA GLU A 802 27.08 -41.09 9.09
C GLU A 802 27.23 -41.67 7.67
N TYR A 803 28.42 -42.16 7.31
CA TYR A 803 28.66 -42.72 5.98
C TYR A 803 27.88 -44.02 5.79
N LEU A 804 27.86 -44.88 6.81
CA LEU A 804 27.06 -46.11 6.81
C LEU A 804 25.57 -45.82 6.62
N VAL A 805 25.03 -44.83 7.35
CA VAL A 805 23.62 -44.43 7.25
C VAL A 805 23.28 -43.97 5.84
N ARG A 806 24.11 -43.10 5.26
CA ARG A 806 23.91 -42.59 3.89
C ARG A 806 24.10 -43.68 2.83
N ASN A 807 25.06 -44.60 3.02
CA ASN A 807 25.29 -45.73 2.12
C ASN A 807 24.12 -46.72 2.14
N ALA A 808 23.59 -47.03 3.32
CA ALA A 808 22.41 -47.88 3.47
C ALA A 808 21.20 -47.30 2.71
N LEU A 809 20.95 -46.00 2.86
CA LEU A 809 19.87 -45.31 2.14
C LEU A 809 20.14 -45.26 0.63
N TYR A 810 21.38 -45.09 0.20
CA TYR A 810 21.75 -45.14 -1.22
C TYR A 810 21.49 -46.52 -1.83
N ASN A 811 21.87 -47.60 -1.15
CA ASN A 811 21.81 -48.97 -1.68
C ASN A 811 20.40 -49.62 -1.60
N CYS A 812 19.49 -49.10 -0.77
CA CYS A 812 18.26 -49.83 -0.42
C CYS A 812 17.14 -49.95 -1.47
N LEU A 813 17.23 -49.27 -2.62
CA LEU A 813 16.09 -49.19 -3.56
C LEU A 813 15.61 -50.56 -4.07
N ASP A 814 16.52 -51.46 -4.41
CA ASP A 814 16.17 -52.80 -4.91
C ASP A 814 15.51 -53.66 -3.82
N PHE A 815 15.89 -53.45 -2.55
CA PHE A 815 15.32 -54.15 -1.42
C PHE A 815 13.90 -53.70 -1.10
N VAL A 816 13.62 -52.39 -1.17
CA VAL A 816 12.30 -51.82 -0.84
C VAL A 816 11.34 -51.80 -2.02
N ALA A 817 11.83 -52.02 -3.24
CA ALA A 817 11.06 -52.04 -4.48
C ALA A 817 9.76 -52.89 -4.41
N PRO A 818 9.74 -54.11 -3.82
CA PRO A 818 8.52 -54.91 -3.73
C PRO A 818 7.43 -54.33 -2.82
N ASP A 819 7.81 -53.46 -1.87
CA ASP A 819 6.90 -52.82 -0.92
C ASP A 819 6.32 -51.49 -1.44
N VAL A 820 6.74 -51.05 -2.64
CA VAL A 820 6.27 -49.80 -3.25
C VAL A 820 4.88 -50.01 -3.86
N PRO A 821 3.84 -49.35 -3.32
CA PRO A 821 2.47 -49.51 -3.82
C PRO A 821 2.27 -48.88 -5.20
N SER A 822 1.21 -49.32 -5.87
CA SER A 822 0.74 -48.67 -7.10
C SER A 822 0.16 -47.26 -6.83
N LEU A 823 0.06 -46.42 -7.87
CA LEU A 823 -0.53 -45.08 -7.73
C LEU A 823 -1.99 -45.14 -7.26
N THR A 824 -2.77 -46.11 -7.75
CA THR A 824 -4.17 -46.29 -7.32
C THR A 824 -4.26 -46.69 -5.85
N GLU A 825 -3.34 -47.51 -5.34
CA GLU A 825 -3.29 -47.83 -3.90
C GLU A 825 -2.90 -46.61 -3.06
N LEU A 826 -1.93 -45.80 -3.53
CA LEU A 826 -1.55 -44.55 -2.89
C LEU A 826 -2.71 -43.55 -2.83
N ALA A 827 -3.49 -43.44 -3.92
CA ALA A 827 -4.69 -42.62 -3.97
C ALA A 827 -5.72 -43.07 -2.91
N ASN A 828 -5.97 -44.38 -2.80
CA ASN A 828 -6.87 -44.93 -1.79
C ASN A 828 -6.38 -44.71 -0.35
N LEU A 829 -5.06 -44.81 -0.12
CA LEU A 829 -4.45 -44.51 1.18
C LEU A 829 -4.58 -43.02 1.54
N HIS A 830 -4.41 -42.14 0.56
CA HIS A 830 -4.60 -40.70 0.71
C HIS A 830 -6.03 -40.37 1.15
N CYS A 831 -7.05 -40.94 0.49
CA CYS A 831 -8.46 -40.75 0.88
C CYS A 831 -8.74 -41.18 2.33
N ARG A 832 -8.00 -42.18 2.83
CA ARG A 832 -8.12 -42.69 4.21
C ARG A 832 -7.18 -41.99 5.21
N SER A 833 -6.43 -40.99 4.76
CA SER A 833 -5.38 -40.30 5.53
C SER A 833 -4.35 -41.26 6.14
N LYS A 834 -3.99 -42.31 5.40
CA LYS A 834 -2.96 -43.30 5.80
C LYS A 834 -1.68 -43.08 4.99
N SER A 835 -0.54 -43.35 5.62
CA SER A 835 0.79 -43.34 4.98
C SER A 835 1.53 -44.64 5.28
N LEU A 836 2.35 -45.09 4.34
CA LEU A 836 3.24 -46.23 4.49
C LEU A 836 4.65 -45.77 4.84
N TYR A 837 5.34 -46.60 5.62
CA TYR A 837 6.72 -46.35 6.00
C TYR A 837 7.68 -46.35 4.80
N VAL A 838 7.40 -47.15 3.76
CA VAL A 838 8.18 -47.20 2.51
C VAL A 838 8.32 -45.83 1.86
N GLU A 839 7.27 -45.00 1.93
CA GLU A 839 7.23 -43.68 1.29
C GLU A 839 8.29 -42.74 1.90
N THR A 840 8.55 -42.86 3.22
CA THR A 840 9.60 -42.08 3.91
C THR A 840 10.99 -42.58 3.52
N VAL A 841 11.14 -43.89 3.34
CA VAL A 841 12.41 -44.51 2.91
C VAL A 841 12.76 -44.10 1.48
N LEU A 842 11.79 -44.12 0.57
CA LEU A 842 11.97 -43.65 -0.81
C LEU A 842 12.41 -42.19 -0.86
N TYR A 843 11.77 -41.32 -0.05
CA TYR A 843 12.11 -39.90 -0.01
C TYR A 843 13.57 -39.69 0.39
N ALA A 844 14.02 -40.32 1.48
CA ALA A 844 15.40 -40.21 1.94
C ALA A 844 16.39 -40.86 0.96
N SER A 845 16.06 -42.02 0.40
CA SER A 845 16.93 -42.74 -0.55
C SER A 845 17.14 -41.97 -1.85
N CYS A 846 16.08 -41.45 -2.46
CA CYS A 846 16.17 -40.64 -3.68
C CYS A 846 16.91 -39.33 -3.41
N LEU A 847 16.74 -38.71 -2.24
CA LEU A 847 17.52 -37.53 -1.87
C LEU A 847 19.02 -37.84 -1.78
N GLU A 848 19.42 -38.95 -1.13
CA GLU A 848 20.83 -39.34 -1.03
C GLU A 848 21.43 -39.72 -2.40
N ARG A 849 20.65 -40.38 -3.27
CA ARG A 849 21.06 -40.66 -4.66
C ARG A 849 21.26 -39.41 -5.47
N LEU A 850 20.30 -38.47 -5.40
CA LEU A 850 20.42 -37.20 -6.09
C LEU A 850 21.65 -36.41 -5.62
N LYS A 851 21.93 -36.40 -4.32
CA LYS A 851 23.13 -35.72 -3.78
C LYS A 851 24.45 -36.32 -4.24
N ARG A 852 24.49 -37.63 -4.49
CA ARG A 852 25.72 -38.35 -4.90
C ARG A 852 25.91 -38.38 -6.41
N ASP A 853 24.85 -38.72 -7.14
CA ASP A 853 24.90 -39.00 -8.58
C ASP A 853 24.47 -37.78 -9.42
N ASN A 854 23.91 -36.75 -8.78
CA ASN A 854 23.38 -35.54 -9.41
C ASN A 854 22.33 -35.83 -10.51
N SER A 855 21.64 -36.97 -10.41
CA SER A 855 20.63 -37.47 -11.36
C SER A 855 19.77 -38.55 -10.71
N LEU A 856 18.51 -38.67 -11.14
CA LEU A 856 17.61 -39.77 -10.76
C LEU A 856 17.21 -40.68 -11.94
N GLN A 857 17.88 -40.55 -13.09
CA GLN A 857 17.55 -41.32 -14.28
C GLN A 857 17.68 -42.84 -14.12
N SER A 858 18.51 -43.31 -13.17
CA SER A 858 18.69 -44.73 -12.86
C SER A 858 17.57 -45.30 -11.99
N VAL A 859 16.72 -44.47 -11.40
CA VAL A 859 15.63 -44.90 -10.52
C VAL A 859 14.40 -45.31 -11.36
N PRO A 860 13.80 -46.48 -11.12
CA PRO A 860 12.61 -46.92 -11.84
C PRO A 860 11.43 -45.93 -11.78
N GLU A 861 10.70 -45.79 -12.89
CA GLU A 861 9.63 -44.80 -13.04
C GLU A 861 8.52 -44.95 -11.97
N TYR A 862 8.12 -46.18 -11.63
CA TYR A 862 7.06 -46.41 -10.63
C TYR A 862 7.47 -45.95 -9.21
N ILE A 863 8.76 -46.01 -8.87
CA ILE A 863 9.29 -45.51 -7.59
C ILE A 863 9.23 -43.99 -7.55
N LEU A 864 9.65 -43.34 -8.66
CA LEU A 864 9.58 -41.89 -8.79
C LEU A 864 8.13 -41.39 -8.74
N LYS A 865 7.19 -42.12 -9.36
CA LYS A 865 5.74 -41.85 -9.28
C LYS A 865 5.24 -41.89 -7.84
N ALA A 866 5.61 -42.93 -7.07
CA ALA A 866 5.25 -43.03 -5.66
C ALA A 866 5.84 -41.89 -4.82
N LEU A 867 7.12 -41.55 -5.04
CA LEU A 867 7.79 -40.44 -4.37
C LEU A 867 7.09 -39.09 -4.61
N TYR A 868 6.66 -38.83 -5.84
CA TYR A 868 6.06 -37.54 -6.21
C TYR A 868 4.82 -37.20 -5.37
N THR A 869 4.06 -38.22 -4.94
CA THR A 869 2.87 -38.05 -4.09
C THR A 869 3.16 -37.43 -2.71
N LYS A 870 4.42 -37.37 -2.27
CA LYS A 870 4.83 -36.89 -0.94
C LYS A 870 5.47 -35.51 -0.88
N PHE A 871 5.64 -34.82 -1.99
CA PHE A 871 6.29 -33.49 -1.97
C PHE A 871 5.55 -32.43 -1.13
N ASN A 872 4.28 -32.65 -0.80
CA ASN A 872 3.54 -31.80 0.14
C ASN A 872 3.92 -32.00 1.63
N THR A 873 4.85 -32.91 1.95
CA THR A 873 5.28 -33.19 3.33
C THR A 873 6.40 -32.26 3.77
N TYR A 874 6.18 -31.49 4.84
CA TYR A 874 7.22 -30.63 5.41
C TYR A 874 8.16 -31.40 6.34
N TRP A 875 9.48 -31.27 6.11
CA TRP A 875 10.52 -31.90 6.92
C TRP A 875 11.41 -30.84 7.58
N LEU A 876 11.43 -30.80 8.92
CA LEU A 876 12.15 -29.78 9.71
C LEU A 876 13.66 -29.72 9.42
N GLY A 877 14.27 -30.86 9.06
CA GLY A 877 15.71 -30.98 8.84
C GLY A 877 16.16 -30.67 7.41
N MET A 878 15.24 -30.44 6.48
CA MET A 878 15.54 -30.15 5.08
C MET A 878 15.55 -28.64 4.80
N ASN A 879 16.50 -28.19 3.97
CA ASN A 879 16.44 -26.85 3.41
C ASN A 879 15.52 -26.81 2.18
N GLN A 880 15.07 -25.62 1.81
CA GLN A 880 14.17 -25.43 0.67
C GLN A 880 14.84 -25.80 -0.66
N ASP A 881 16.16 -25.59 -0.77
CA ASP A 881 16.94 -25.83 -1.99
C ASP A 881 17.01 -27.32 -2.34
N ASP A 882 17.29 -28.19 -1.37
CA ASP A 882 17.34 -29.65 -1.58
C ASP A 882 15.97 -30.20 -2.00
N MET A 883 14.89 -29.67 -1.40
CA MET A 883 13.52 -30.07 -1.74
C MET A 883 13.15 -29.65 -3.17
N ASN A 884 13.44 -28.40 -3.53
CA ASN A 884 13.20 -27.89 -4.88
C ASN A 884 14.03 -28.64 -5.91
N PHE A 885 15.29 -28.96 -5.60
CA PHE A 885 16.17 -29.70 -6.49
C PHE A 885 15.65 -31.12 -6.73
N LEU A 886 15.29 -31.84 -5.65
CA LEU A 886 14.67 -33.16 -5.74
C LEU A 886 13.38 -33.16 -6.56
N MET A 887 12.49 -32.20 -6.28
CA MET A 887 11.23 -32.06 -7.00
C MET A 887 11.45 -31.76 -8.49
N SER A 888 12.41 -30.91 -8.83
CA SER A 888 12.73 -30.57 -10.23
C SER A 888 13.26 -31.76 -11.03
N GLU A 889 14.15 -32.56 -10.44
CA GLU A 889 14.73 -33.72 -11.11
C GLU A 889 13.69 -34.84 -11.27
N VAL A 890 12.86 -35.09 -10.25
CA VAL A 890 11.75 -36.07 -10.37
C VAL A 890 10.78 -35.66 -11.48
N LYS A 891 10.40 -34.37 -11.57
CA LYS A 891 9.54 -33.86 -12.66
C LYS A 891 10.16 -34.13 -14.02
N LYS A 892 11.45 -33.84 -14.19
CA LYS A 892 12.19 -34.04 -15.43
C LYS A 892 12.25 -35.51 -15.85
N CYS A 893 12.37 -36.44 -14.90
CA CYS A 893 12.37 -37.88 -15.16
C CYS A 893 10.98 -38.43 -15.51
N LEU A 894 9.92 -37.96 -14.85
CA LEU A 894 8.57 -38.50 -15.00
C LEU A 894 7.79 -37.88 -16.16
N PHE A 895 7.85 -36.56 -16.30
CA PHE A 895 6.92 -35.78 -17.12
C PHE A 895 7.60 -35.31 -18.41
N THR A 896 8.04 -36.26 -19.23
CA THR A 896 8.74 -36.00 -20.49
C THR A 896 7.83 -35.55 -21.64
N ASN A 897 6.54 -35.88 -21.56
CA ASN A 897 5.53 -35.50 -22.54
C ASN A 897 4.13 -35.43 -21.87
N GLU A 898 3.16 -34.89 -22.61
CA GLU A 898 1.79 -34.70 -22.13
C GLU A 898 1.07 -36.03 -21.82
N ASP A 899 1.33 -37.10 -22.58
CA ASP A 899 0.70 -38.42 -22.34
C ASP A 899 1.08 -39.00 -20.97
N LYS A 900 2.36 -38.89 -20.57
CA LYS A 900 2.81 -39.35 -19.23
C LYS A 900 2.21 -38.50 -18.10
N ILE A 901 2.10 -37.19 -18.32
CA ILE A 901 1.43 -36.26 -17.39
C ILE A 901 -0.03 -36.69 -17.22
N ARG A 902 -0.73 -36.93 -18.33
CA ARG A 902 -2.13 -37.36 -18.34
C ARG A 902 -2.33 -38.68 -17.63
N GLN A 903 -1.53 -39.69 -17.98
CA GLN A 903 -1.61 -41.01 -17.37
C GLN A 903 -1.42 -40.93 -15.85
N PHE A 904 -0.42 -40.17 -15.38
CA PHE A 904 -0.16 -40.00 -13.96
C PHE A 904 -1.33 -39.33 -13.22
N LEU A 905 -1.87 -38.22 -13.76
CA LEU A 905 -3.00 -37.51 -13.16
C LEU A 905 -4.24 -38.40 -13.11
N VAL A 906 -4.56 -39.10 -14.19
CA VAL A 906 -5.73 -40.00 -14.26
C VAL A 906 -5.58 -41.14 -13.25
N GLU A 907 -4.42 -41.80 -13.20
CA GLU A 907 -4.19 -42.97 -12.33
C GLU A 907 -4.18 -42.61 -10.84
N TYR A 908 -3.74 -41.39 -10.48
CA TYR A 908 -3.64 -40.95 -9.09
C TYR A 908 -4.85 -40.15 -8.60
N ILE A 909 -5.42 -39.24 -9.41
CA ILE A 909 -6.47 -38.31 -8.95
C ILE A 909 -7.87 -38.87 -9.19
N GLU A 910 -8.16 -39.54 -10.31
CA GLU A 910 -9.51 -40.05 -10.58
C GLU A 910 -10.04 -41.02 -9.51
N PRO A 911 -9.24 -41.96 -8.95
CA PRO A 911 -9.70 -42.80 -7.84
C PRO A 911 -10.13 -41.98 -6.62
N GLN A 912 -9.53 -40.80 -6.40
CA GLN A 912 -9.88 -39.91 -5.31
C GLN A 912 -11.20 -39.18 -5.58
N LEU A 913 -11.44 -38.77 -6.82
CA LEU A 913 -12.71 -38.14 -7.24
C LEU A 913 -13.88 -39.13 -7.21
N ALA A 914 -13.62 -40.40 -7.54
CA ALA A 914 -14.61 -41.46 -7.45
C ALA A 914 -14.96 -41.84 -5.99
N CYS A 915 -14.08 -41.51 -5.03
CA CYS A 915 -14.24 -41.81 -3.62
C CYS A 915 -14.97 -40.66 -2.89
N GLY A 916 -16.28 -40.85 -2.63
CA GLY A 916 -17.11 -39.83 -1.96
C GLY A 916 -16.64 -39.41 -0.56
N ASP A 917 -15.87 -40.25 0.14
CA ASP A 917 -15.31 -39.96 1.46
C ASP A 917 -13.97 -39.20 1.42
N CYS A 918 -13.41 -38.95 0.22
CA CYS A 918 -12.16 -38.23 0.08
C CYS A 918 -12.36 -36.73 0.39
N LYS A 919 -11.83 -36.30 1.54
CA LYS A 919 -11.95 -34.90 2.00
C LYS A 919 -11.07 -33.91 1.26
N HIS A 920 -9.93 -34.37 0.76
CA HIS A 920 -8.93 -33.54 0.11
C HIS A 920 -8.46 -34.27 -1.15
N THR A 921 -8.84 -33.79 -2.32
CA THR A 921 -8.36 -34.32 -3.60
C THR A 921 -7.27 -33.40 -4.13
N GLN A 922 -6.24 -33.90 -4.82
CA GLN A 922 -5.22 -33.00 -5.38
C GLN A 922 -5.57 -32.41 -6.75
N VAL A 923 -6.84 -32.02 -7.00
CA VAL A 923 -7.23 -31.38 -8.26
C VAL A 923 -6.46 -30.08 -8.52
N ASP A 924 -6.04 -29.38 -7.45
CA ASP A 924 -5.24 -28.16 -7.52
C ASP A 924 -3.91 -28.33 -8.22
N TRP A 925 -3.42 -29.57 -8.37
CA TRP A 925 -2.21 -29.83 -9.13
C TRP A 925 -2.33 -29.37 -10.59
N LEU A 926 -3.54 -29.33 -11.16
CA LEU A 926 -3.79 -28.77 -12.49
C LEU A 926 -3.40 -27.27 -12.60
N ASN A 927 -3.26 -26.54 -11.50
CA ASN A 927 -2.78 -25.15 -11.53
C ASN A 927 -1.24 -25.03 -11.53
N CYS A 928 -0.50 -26.13 -11.42
CA CYS A 928 0.95 -26.12 -11.24
C CYS A 928 1.66 -26.75 -12.44
N GLU A 929 2.80 -26.17 -12.83
CA GLU A 929 3.73 -26.80 -13.77
C GLU A 929 4.22 -28.15 -13.23
N PRO A 930 4.20 -29.25 -14.02
CA PRO A 930 3.94 -29.32 -15.46
C PRO A 930 2.50 -29.69 -15.86
N PHE A 931 1.55 -29.74 -14.90
CA PHE A 931 0.20 -30.27 -15.11
C PHE A 931 -0.79 -29.28 -15.73
N ASN A 932 -0.48 -27.98 -15.67
CA ASN A 932 -1.29 -26.90 -16.24
C ASN A 932 -1.58 -27.04 -17.74
N VAL A 933 -0.75 -27.77 -18.48
CA VAL A 933 -1.01 -28.08 -19.90
C VAL A 933 -2.31 -28.87 -20.13
N LEU A 934 -2.76 -29.64 -19.13
CA LEU A 934 -4.00 -30.43 -19.18
C LEU A 934 -5.18 -29.77 -18.44
N GLN A 935 -5.01 -28.53 -18.01
CA GLN A 935 -5.99 -27.85 -17.17
C GLN A 935 -7.35 -27.69 -17.85
N GLU A 936 -7.39 -27.30 -19.13
CA GLU A 936 -8.65 -27.15 -19.89
C GLU A 936 -9.38 -28.49 -20.06
N GLU A 937 -8.67 -29.54 -20.49
CA GLU A 937 -9.25 -30.84 -20.80
C GLU A 937 -9.73 -31.59 -19.54
N LEU A 938 -8.85 -31.76 -18.55
CA LEU A 938 -9.14 -32.59 -17.38
C LEU A 938 -10.10 -31.92 -16.42
N SER A 939 -10.06 -30.59 -16.26
CA SER A 939 -11.01 -29.90 -15.38
C SER A 939 -12.45 -30.06 -15.87
N TRP A 940 -12.68 -29.95 -17.19
CA TRP A 940 -13.97 -30.24 -17.80
C TRP A 940 -14.37 -31.70 -17.63
N CYS A 941 -13.50 -32.63 -18.03
CA CYS A 941 -13.79 -34.07 -18.01
C CYS A 941 -14.18 -34.54 -16.61
N TRP A 942 -13.46 -34.10 -15.58
CA TRP A 942 -13.74 -34.49 -14.19
C TRP A 942 -14.99 -33.85 -13.63
N LEU A 943 -15.29 -32.59 -13.97
CA LEU A 943 -16.51 -31.91 -13.55
C LEU A 943 -17.77 -32.57 -14.15
N GLU A 944 -17.69 -33.04 -15.39
CA GLU A 944 -18.77 -33.75 -16.08
C GLU A 944 -18.94 -35.18 -15.56
N LYS A 945 -17.85 -35.95 -15.48
CA LYS A 945 -17.84 -37.38 -15.14
C LYS A 945 -18.23 -37.66 -13.69
N TYR A 946 -17.85 -36.80 -12.75
CA TYR A 946 -18.05 -37.04 -11.31
C TYR A 946 -19.12 -36.09 -10.73
N PRO A 947 -20.39 -36.53 -10.60
CA PRO A 947 -21.49 -35.67 -10.13
C PRO A 947 -21.43 -35.35 -8.63
N ASN A 948 -20.84 -36.25 -7.83
CA ASN A 948 -20.88 -36.22 -6.37
C ASN A 948 -19.54 -35.77 -5.76
N LEU A 949 -18.86 -34.82 -6.41
CA LEU A 949 -17.63 -34.23 -5.90
C LEU A 949 -17.84 -33.56 -4.53
N ASN A 950 -16.81 -33.58 -3.69
CA ASN A 950 -16.79 -32.72 -2.51
C ASN A 950 -16.68 -31.23 -2.92
N LEU A 951 -17.06 -30.32 -2.02
CA LEU A 951 -17.15 -28.89 -2.34
C LEU A 951 -15.80 -28.27 -2.75
N ASP A 952 -14.71 -28.68 -2.12
CA ASP A 952 -13.36 -28.15 -2.41
C ASP A 952 -12.91 -28.53 -3.83
N SER A 953 -13.05 -29.80 -4.20
CA SER A 953 -12.79 -30.26 -5.57
C SER A 953 -13.66 -29.54 -6.58
N LEU A 954 -14.95 -29.38 -6.25
CA LEU A 954 -15.93 -28.75 -7.12
C LEU A 954 -15.61 -27.26 -7.34
N GLU A 955 -15.28 -26.52 -6.28
CA GLU A 955 -14.86 -25.11 -6.36
C GLU A 955 -13.61 -24.94 -7.24
N ASN A 956 -12.60 -25.79 -7.04
CA ASN A 956 -11.35 -25.73 -7.78
C ASN A 956 -11.54 -26.10 -9.26
N LEU A 957 -12.29 -27.15 -9.57
CA LEU A 957 -12.57 -27.51 -10.97
C LEU A 957 -13.42 -26.43 -11.66
N MET A 958 -14.47 -25.92 -11.01
CA MET A 958 -15.30 -24.84 -11.55
C MET A 958 -14.49 -23.59 -11.85
N LYS A 959 -13.58 -23.18 -10.96
CA LYS A 959 -12.64 -22.08 -11.18
C LYS A 959 -11.86 -22.25 -12.48
N MET A 960 -11.32 -23.45 -12.71
CA MET A 960 -10.53 -23.75 -13.90
C MET A 960 -11.38 -23.76 -15.16
N VAL A 961 -12.55 -24.39 -15.13
CA VAL A 961 -13.45 -24.46 -16.30
C VAL A 961 -13.98 -23.07 -16.68
N ILE A 962 -14.33 -22.22 -15.71
CA ILE A 962 -14.75 -20.83 -15.99
C ILE A 962 -13.62 -20.05 -16.67
N LYS A 963 -12.38 -20.25 -16.24
CA LYS A 963 -11.23 -19.47 -16.69
C LYS A 963 -10.64 -19.94 -18.02
N TYR A 964 -10.60 -21.24 -18.24
CA TYR A 964 -9.87 -21.85 -19.37
C TYR A 964 -10.75 -22.73 -20.26
N GLY A 965 -11.92 -23.16 -19.77
CA GLY A 965 -12.79 -24.11 -20.46
C GLY A 965 -13.84 -23.48 -21.39
N ASN A 966 -14.65 -24.33 -22.00
CA ASN A 966 -15.76 -23.92 -22.85
C ASN A 966 -16.99 -23.51 -22.01
N ILE A 967 -17.23 -22.21 -21.91
CA ILE A 967 -18.32 -21.64 -21.10
C ILE A 967 -19.71 -22.13 -21.56
N GLU A 968 -19.96 -22.28 -22.86
CA GLU A 968 -21.27 -22.71 -23.36
C GLU A 968 -21.61 -24.15 -22.97
N LYS A 969 -20.61 -25.06 -22.98
CA LYS A 969 -20.77 -26.41 -22.43
C LYS A 969 -20.97 -26.39 -20.91
N LEU A 970 -20.30 -25.48 -20.21
CA LEU A 970 -20.48 -25.33 -18.77
C LEU A 970 -21.90 -24.84 -18.41
N LYS A 971 -22.46 -23.91 -19.18
CA LYS A 971 -23.85 -23.44 -18.99
C LYS A 971 -24.85 -24.60 -19.05
N SER A 972 -24.74 -25.49 -20.04
CA SER A 972 -25.64 -26.64 -20.16
C SER A 972 -25.50 -27.63 -18.99
N LEU A 973 -24.26 -27.92 -18.56
CA LEU A 973 -23.99 -28.76 -17.40
C LEU A 973 -24.56 -28.15 -16.10
N ILE A 974 -24.35 -26.85 -15.88
CA ILE A 974 -24.89 -26.14 -14.71
C ILE A 974 -26.41 -26.25 -14.69
N TYR A 975 -27.08 -25.97 -15.82
CA TYR A 975 -28.54 -26.06 -15.91
C TYR A 975 -29.03 -27.47 -15.55
N GLN A 976 -28.41 -28.50 -16.13
CA GLN A 976 -28.75 -29.89 -15.83
C GLN A 976 -28.59 -30.22 -14.33
N ARG A 977 -27.44 -29.88 -13.74
CA ARG A 977 -27.17 -30.11 -12.30
C ARG A 977 -28.18 -29.38 -11.42
N CYS A 978 -28.53 -28.14 -11.75
CA CYS A 978 -29.49 -27.38 -10.97
C CYS A 978 -30.90 -28.00 -11.04
N GLN A 979 -31.32 -28.49 -12.22
CA GLN A 979 -32.58 -29.21 -12.38
C GLN A 979 -32.62 -30.51 -11.57
N ASP A 980 -31.53 -31.28 -11.55
CA ASP A 980 -31.42 -32.48 -10.72
C ASP A 980 -31.66 -32.14 -9.24
N PHE A 981 -31.04 -31.07 -8.74
CA PHE A 981 -31.23 -30.61 -7.35
C PHE A 981 -32.64 -30.07 -7.06
N LEU A 982 -33.33 -29.47 -8.04
CA LEU A 982 -34.73 -29.03 -7.85
C LEU A 982 -35.71 -30.21 -7.79
N ASN A 983 -35.46 -31.27 -8.56
CA ASN A 983 -36.37 -32.41 -8.68
C ASN A 983 -36.17 -33.46 -7.59
N THR A 984 -35.09 -33.37 -6.80
CA THR A 984 -34.79 -34.32 -5.73
C THR A 984 -35.32 -33.79 -4.40
N ASN A 985 -36.03 -34.61 -3.62
CA ASN A 985 -36.42 -34.27 -2.24
C ASN A 985 -35.16 -34.29 -1.34
N ILE A 986 -34.42 -33.19 -1.33
CA ILE A 986 -33.19 -33.05 -0.54
C ILE A 986 -33.54 -33.12 0.94
N ASN A 987 -32.81 -33.95 1.69
CA ASN A 987 -32.91 -33.95 3.14
C ASN A 987 -32.18 -32.70 3.66
N HIS A 988 -32.90 -31.62 3.93
CA HIS A 988 -32.35 -30.32 4.39
C HIS A 988 -31.48 -30.41 5.68
N GLN A 989 -31.41 -31.57 6.33
CA GLN A 989 -30.53 -31.85 7.46
C GLN A 989 -29.09 -32.22 7.06
N ASP A 990 -28.83 -32.64 5.81
CA ASP A 990 -27.47 -32.88 5.32
C ASP A 990 -26.82 -31.58 4.83
N LYS A 991 -25.92 -31.05 5.66
CA LYS A 991 -25.19 -29.81 5.39
C LYS A 991 -24.40 -29.87 4.07
N SER A 992 -23.85 -31.03 3.70
CA SER A 992 -23.00 -31.17 2.51
C SER A 992 -23.80 -31.15 1.21
N GLU A 993 -25.00 -31.72 1.19
CA GLU A 993 -25.89 -31.64 0.02
C GLU A 993 -26.40 -30.22 -0.20
N LYS A 994 -26.77 -29.52 0.88
CA LYS A 994 -27.18 -28.12 0.80
C LYS A 994 -26.07 -27.23 0.23
N GLU A 995 -24.84 -27.34 0.74
CA GLU A 995 -23.71 -26.55 0.25
C GLU A 995 -23.43 -26.79 -1.24
N ARG A 996 -23.54 -28.03 -1.72
CA ARG A 996 -23.39 -28.36 -3.15
C ARG A 996 -24.51 -27.77 -4.00
N ARG A 997 -25.76 -27.88 -3.55
CA ARG A 997 -26.90 -27.24 -4.24
C ARG A 997 -26.70 -25.74 -4.36
N ASP A 998 -26.40 -25.06 -3.25
CA ASP A 998 -26.24 -23.62 -3.21
C ASP A 998 -25.07 -23.16 -4.09
N PHE A 999 -23.99 -23.95 -4.13
CA PHE A 999 -22.88 -23.76 -5.07
C PHE A 999 -23.36 -23.77 -6.52
N TRP A 1000 -24.10 -24.77 -6.97
CA TRP A 1000 -24.59 -24.84 -8.35
C TRP A 1000 -25.58 -23.72 -8.68
N PHE A 1001 -26.49 -23.40 -7.77
CA PHE A 1001 -27.48 -22.33 -7.99
C PHE A 1001 -26.84 -20.94 -8.11
N VAL A 1002 -25.82 -20.66 -7.29
CA VAL A 1002 -25.03 -19.42 -7.42
C VAL A 1002 -24.34 -19.33 -8.79
N HIS A 1003 -23.78 -20.44 -9.28
CA HIS A 1003 -23.13 -20.47 -10.59
C HIS A 1003 -24.13 -20.39 -11.75
N ALA A 1004 -25.34 -20.92 -11.58
CA ALA A 1004 -26.44 -20.71 -12.52
C ALA A 1004 -26.80 -19.23 -12.62
N PHE A 1005 -26.94 -18.56 -11.47
CA PHE A 1005 -27.14 -17.12 -11.43
C PHE A 1005 -26.00 -16.35 -12.10
N TYR A 1006 -24.73 -16.74 -11.94
CA TYR A 1006 -23.63 -16.05 -12.60
C TYR A 1006 -23.60 -16.24 -14.11
N LEU A 1007 -23.69 -17.48 -14.58
CA LEU A 1007 -23.29 -17.85 -15.94
C LEU A 1007 -24.45 -18.03 -16.91
N LEU A 1008 -25.66 -18.38 -16.45
CA LEU A 1008 -26.79 -18.55 -17.36
C LEU A 1008 -27.36 -17.19 -17.79
N ASP A 1009 -27.72 -17.06 -19.06
CA ASP A 1009 -28.30 -15.83 -19.61
C ASP A 1009 -29.81 -15.71 -19.28
N THR A 1010 -30.48 -16.85 -19.12
CA THR A 1010 -31.93 -17.01 -18.92
C THR A 1010 -32.23 -18.21 -18.02
N ASP A 1011 -33.44 -18.31 -17.47
CA ASP A 1011 -33.95 -19.40 -16.63
C ASP A 1011 -33.21 -19.60 -15.29
N TYR A 1012 -32.35 -18.65 -14.90
CA TYR A 1012 -31.66 -18.71 -13.61
C TYR A 1012 -32.54 -18.24 -12.44
N GLU A 1013 -33.64 -17.55 -12.74
CA GLU A 1013 -34.55 -16.95 -11.77
C GLU A 1013 -35.12 -18.01 -10.82
N ILE A 1014 -35.46 -19.19 -11.34
CA ILE A 1014 -36.00 -20.32 -10.55
C ILE A 1014 -34.98 -20.78 -9.49
N PHE A 1015 -33.70 -20.88 -9.88
CA PHE A 1015 -32.63 -21.28 -8.96
C PHE A 1015 -32.29 -20.17 -7.95
N TRP A 1016 -32.34 -18.91 -8.41
CA TRP A 1016 -32.14 -17.74 -7.57
C TRP A 1016 -33.19 -17.65 -6.47
N GLU A 1017 -34.48 -17.81 -6.80
CA GLU A 1017 -35.58 -17.76 -5.84
C GLU A 1017 -35.43 -18.78 -4.71
N VAL A 1018 -34.94 -19.98 -5.01
CA VAL A 1018 -34.68 -21.02 -3.98
C VAL A 1018 -33.43 -20.69 -3.16
N LEU A 1019 -32.36 -20.22 -3.81
CA LEU A 1019 -31.10 -19.86 -3.14
C LEU A 1019 -31.31 -18.79 -2.07
N VAL A 1020 -32.04 -17.72 -2.39
CA VAL A 1020 -32.18 -16.53 -1.54
C VAL A 1020 -33.21 -16.67 -0.41
N GLN A 1021 -33.87 -17.83 -0.30
CA GLN A 1021 -34.61 -18.22 0.91
C GLN A 1021 -33.66 -18.31 2.12
N ASP A 1022 -32.40 -18.67 1.89
CA ASP A 1022 -31.33 -18.56 2.88
C ASP A 1022 -30.60 -17.22 2.72
N LEU A 1023 -30.71 -16.35 3.74
CA LEU A 1023 -30.05 -15.04 3.70
C LEU A 1023 -28.53 -15.17 3.69
N ASP A 1024 -27.97 -16.22 4.31
CA ASP A 1024 -26.52 -16.44 4.38
C ASP A 1024 -25.90 -16.78 3.02
N SER A 1025 -26.71 -17.04 1.99
CA SER A 1025 -26.25 -17.16 0.58
C SER A 1025 -25.46 -15.93 0.10
N ILE A 1026 -25.71 -14.75 0.68
CA ILE A 1026 -24.92 -13.55 0.40
C ILE A 1026 -23.43 -13.75 0.67
N PHE A 1027 -23.06 -14.60 1.63
CA PHE A 1027 -21.65 -14.85 1.94
C PHE A 1027 -20.96 -15.71 0.88
N ILE A 1028 -21.72 -16.54 0.15
CA ILE A 1028 -21.22 -17.22 -1.05
C ILE A 1028 -20.93 -16.18 -2.13
N LEU A 1029 -21.85 -15.22 -2.34
CA LEU A 1029 -21.64 -14.11 -3.26
C LEU A 1029 -20.43 -13.26 -2.86
N ASN A 1030 -20.27 -12.92 -1.58
CA ASN A 1030 -19.13 -12.16 -1.07
C ASN A 1030 -17.81 -12.92 -1.22
N LYS A 1031 -17.78 -14.24 -0.99
CA LYS A 1031 -16.59 -15.08 -1.23
C LYS A 1031 -16.17 -15.08 -2.71
N HIS A 1032 -17.13 -15.00 -3.63
CA HIS A 1032 -16.84 -15.06 -5.07
C HIS A 1032 -16.60 -13.66 -5.69
N LEU A 1033 -17.42 -12.68 -5.35
CA LEU A 1033 -17.50 -11.36 -6.00
C LEU A 1033 -17.08 -10.20 -5.10
N GLY A 1034 -16.93 -10.44 -3.79
CA GLY A 1034 -16.54 -9.42 -2.82
C GLY A 1034 -15.10 -8.96 -3.00
N THR A 1035 -14.62 -8.08 -2.11
CA THR A 1035 -13.36 -7.36 -2.34
C THR A 1035 -12.17 -8.27 -2.64
N PHE A 1036 -12.09 -9.38 -1.91
CA PHE A 1036 -11.07 -10.43 -2.03
C PHE A 1036 -11.60 -11.68 -2.75
N GLY A 1037 -12.70 -11.53 -3.48
CA GLY A 1037 -13.44 -12.65 -4.02
C GLY A 1037 -12.71 -13.35 -5.16
N ASP A 1038 -12.85 -14.67 -5.19
CA ASP A 1038 -12.13 -15.54 -6.12
C ASP A 1038 -12.41 -15.22 -7.59
N TYR A 1039 -13.63 -14.78 -7.92
CA TYR A 1039 -14.07 -14.57 -9.30
C TYR A 1039 -14.04 -13.11 -9.74
N ARG A 1040 -13.87 -12.17 -8.80
CA ARG A 1040 -14.02 -10.73 -9.04
C ARG A 1040 -13.18 -10.21 -10.20
N LYS A 1041 -12.06 -10.84 -10.54
CA LYS A 1041 -11.17 -10.38 -11.62
C LYS A 1041 -11.64 -10.74 -13.04
N TRP A 1042 -12.34 -11.86 -13.22
CA TRP A 1042 -12.63 -12.39 -14.57
C TRP A 1042 -14.10 -12.73 -14.80
N LEU A 1043 -14.91 -12.87 -13.75
CA LEU A 1043 -16.34 -13.05 -13.91
C LEU A 1043 -17.03 -11.69 -14.09
N VAL A 1044 -17.67 -11.54 -15.24
CA VAL A 1044 -18.41 -10.34 -15.62
C VAL A 1044 -19.90 -10.59 -15.37
N LEU A 1045 -20.55 -9.68 -14.65
CA LEU A 1045 -21.99 -9.74 -14.37
C LEU A 1045 -22.73 -8.64 -15.13
N PRO A 1046 -23.83 -8.98 -15.83
CA PRO A 1046 -24.76 -7.99 -16.36
C PRO A 1046 -25.32 -7.09 -15.25
N ALA A 1047 -25.57 -5.83 -15.58
CA ALA A 1047 -26.05 -4.82 -14.65
C ALA A 1047 -27.37 -5.21 -13.99
N LYS A 1048 -28.26 -5.92 -14.71
CA LYS A 1048 -29.51 -6.46 -14.16
C LYS A 1048 -29.28 -7.45 -13.01
N LYS A 1049 -28.22 -8.26 -13.08
CA LYS A 1049 -27.88 -9.22 -12.02
C LYS A 1049 -27.34 -8.48 -10.79
N VAL A 1050 -26.58 -7.40 -10.97
CA VAL A 1050 -26.14 -6.53 -9.86
C VAL A 1050 -27.34 -5.86 -9.19
N GLU A 1051 -28.30 -5.36 -9.97
CA GLU A 1051 -29.57 -4.81 -9.47
C GLU A 1051 -30.33 -5.86 -8.65
N LEU A 1052 -30.44 -7.10 -9.15
CA LEU A 1052 -31.14 -8.18 -8.46
C LEU A 1052 -30.49 -8.55 -7.12
N ILE A 1053 -29.16 -8.55 -7.01
CA ILE A 1053 -28.45 -8.75 -5.73
C ILE A 1053 -28.86 -7.66 -4.73
N LEU A 1054 -28.83 -6.39 -5.16
CA LEU A 1054 -29.20 -5.28 -4.29
C LEU A 1054 -30.67 -5.36 -3.87
N ASP A 1055 -31.58 -5.58 -4.81
CA ASP A 1055 -33.01 -5.68 -4.51
C ASP A 1055 -33.33 -6.83 -3.56
N THR A 1056 -32.57 -7.93 -3.62
CA THR A 1056 -32.81 -9.11 -2.79
C THR A 1056 -32.29 -8.96 -1.36
N PHE A 1057 -31.14 -8.31 -1.17
CA PHE A 1057 -30.41 -8.34 0.11
C PHE A 1057 -30.26 -6.99 0.82
N PHE A 1058 -30.40 -5.86 0.12
CA PHE A 1058 -30.04 -4.55 0.68
C PHE A 1058 -30.87 -4.16 1.91
N ASP A 1059 -32.18 -4.38 1.87
CA ASP A 1059 -33.07 -4.06 3.01
C ASP A 1059 -33.04 -5.14 4.12
N LYS A 1060 -32.45 -6.30 3.85
CA LYS A 1060 -32.40 -7.44 4.79
C LYS A 1060 -31.22 -7.37 5.76
N TYR A 1061 -30.15 -6.66 5.38
CA TYR A 1061 -28.98 -6.44 6.22
C TYR A 1061 -28.94 -4.97 6.68
N PRO A 1062 -28.98 -4.69 8.00
CA PRO A 1062 -28.99 -3.32 8.49
C PRO A 1062 -27.69 -2.59 8.18
N GLU A 1063 -27.77 -1.28 8.03
CA GLU A 1063 -26.60 -0.39 7.97
C GLU A 1063 -25.76 -0.55 9.24
N VAL A 1064 -24.46 -0.73 9.06
CA VAL A 1064 -23.47 -0.79 10.15
C VAL A 1064 -22.27 0.09 9.84
N GLU A 1065 -21.63 0.61 10.88
CA GLU A 1065 -20.35 1.30 10.74
C GLU A 1065 -19.28 0.32 10.24
N LEU A 1066 -18.48 0.75 9.27
CA LEU A 1066 -17.46 -0.10 8.66
C LEU A 1066 -16.08 0.37 9.12
N PRO A 1067 -15.30 -0.44 9.85
CA PRO A 1067 -13.95 -0.08 10.26
C PRO A 1067 -12.97 -0.06 9.07
N ASP A 1068 -11.91 0.75 9.21
CA ASP A 1068 -10.84 0.87 8.21
C ASP A 1068 -10.02 -0.42 8.07
N SER A 1069 -9.82 -1.16 9.18
CA SER A 1069 -9.24 -2.50 9.17
C SER A 1069 -10.32 -3.58 9.15
N TYR A 1070 -10.19 -4.55 8.25
CA TYR A 1070 -11.16 -5.63 8.10
C TYR A 1070 -10.50 -6.88 7.51
N GLY A 1071 -11.09 -8.04 7.79
CA GLY A 1071 -10.60 -9.33 7.33
C GLY A 1071 -11.66 -10.42 7.33
N THR A 1072 -11.21 -11.66 7.16
CA THR A 1072 -12.07 -12.85 7.17
C THR A 1072 -12.80 -13.05 8.50
N ASP A 1073 -12.33 -12.44 9.59
CA ASP A 1073 -12.90 -12.56 10.93
C ASP A 1073 -13.90 -11.44 11.29
N SER A 1074 -14.18 -10.53 10.35
CA SER A 1074 -15.14 -9.43 10.59
C SER A 1074 -16.56 -9.96 10.87
N PRO A 1075 -17.39 -9.25 11.65
CA PRO A 1075 -18.78 -9.61 11.88
C PRO A 1075 -19.60 -9.80 10.59
N ASN A 1076 -20.58 -10.70 10.61
CA ASN A 1076 -21.37 -11.04 9.42
C ASN A 1076 -22.14 -9.84 8.84
N ASN A 1077 -22.71 -8.97 9.68
CA ASN A 1077 -23.40 -7.76 9.23
C ASN A 1077 -22.44 -6.79 8.52
N GLU A 1078 -21.22 -6.62 9.05
CA GLU A 1078 -20.20 -5.78 8.41
C GLU A 1078 -19.76 -6.35 7.06
N LYS A 1079 -19.56 -7.67 6.97
CA LYS A 1079 -19.21 -8.36 5.72
C LYS A 1079 -20.31 -8.16 4.67
N ALA A 1080 -21.56 -8.39 5.03
CA ALA A 1080 -22.72 -8.26 4.13
C ALA A 1080 -22.89 -6.82 3.65
N TYR A 1081 -22.92 -5.85 4.57
CA TYR A 1081 -23.09 -4.44 4.21
C TYR A 1081 -21.93 -3.91 3.35
N ARG A 1082 -20.68 -4.30 3.68
CA ARG A 1082 -19.50 -3.96 2.87
C ARG A 1082 -19.57 -4.56 1.46
N PHE A 1083 -20.03 -5.81 1.33
CA PHE A 1083 -20.25 -6.44 0.03
C PHE A 1083 -21.28 -5.66 -0.80
N LEU A 1084 -22.44 -5.34 -0.22
CA LEU A 1084 -23.51 -4.60 -0.89
C LEU A 1084 -23.08 -3.18 -1.31
N ARG A 1085 -22.26 -2.50 -0.51
CA ARG A 1085 -21.68 -1.22 -0.91
C ARG A 1085 -20.69 -1.34 -2.06
N ASN A 1086 -20.00 -2.48 -2.17
CA ASN A 1086 -18.94 -2.68 -3.15
C ASN A 1086 -19.41 -3.36 -4.46
N VAL A 1087 -20.56 -4.04 -4.46
CA VAL A 1087 -21.04 -4.79 -5.63
C VAL A 1087 -21.40 -3.87 -6.81
N ILE A 1088 -21.79 -2.61 -6.55
CA ILE A 1088 -22.08 -1.62 -7.60
C ILE A 1088 -20.86 -1.31 -8.49
N PHE A 1089 -19.63 -1.50 -8.01
CA PHE A 1089 -18.41 -1.31 -8.80
C PHE A 1089 -18.18 -2.43 -9.83
N LEU A 1090 -19.07 -3.42 -9.90
CA LEU A 1090 -19.13 -4.37 -11.00
C LEU A 1090 -19.93 -3.84 -12.21
N LEU A 1091 -20.73 -2.79 -12.03
CA LEU A 1091 -21.50 -2.16 -13.11
C LEU A 1091 -20.57 -1.60 -14.19
N GLY A 1092 -20.89 -1.87 -15.46
CA GLY A 1092 -20.14 -1.37 -16.61
C GLY A 1092 -18.84 -2.10 -16.93
N ARG A 1093 -18.57 -3.23 -16.26
CA ARG A 1093 -17.46 -4.14 -16.62
C ARG A 1093 -17.75 -4.95 -17.87
N ASP A 1094 -19.01 -5.30 -18.10
CA ASP A 1094 -19.45 -5.91 -19.36
C ASP A 1094 -19.45 -4.84 -20.46
N GLU A 1095 -18.63 -5.02 -21.48
CA GLU A 1095 -18.55 -4.07 -22.61
C GLU A 1095 -19.74 -4.18 -23.57
N THR A 1096 -20.51 -5.26 -23.47
CA THR A 1096 -21.70 -5.52 -24.28
C THR A 1096 -22.98 -5.04 -23.61
N ASP A 1097 -22.97 -4.84 -22.28
CA ASP A 1097 -24.10 -4.33 -21.50
C ASP A 1097 -24.05 -2.81 -21.33
N ASN A 1098 -25.24 -2.20 -21.25
CA ASN A 1098 -25.40 -0.79 -20.91
C ASN A 1098 -25.97 -0.67 -19.48
N PRO A 1099 -25.15 -0.33 -18.47
CA PRO A 1099 -25.59 -0.21 -17.08
C PRO A 1099 -26.41 1.06 -16.81
N ILE A 1100 -26.45 2.06 -17.70
CA ILE A 1100 -27.09 3.36 -17.42
C ILE A 1100 -28.57 3.21 -16.98
N PRO A 1101 -29.43 2.43 -17.67
CA PRO A 1101 -30.82 2.29 -17.26
C PRO A 1101 -30.99 1.65 -15.88
N VAL A 1102 -30.08 0.75 -15.49
CA VAL A 1102 -30.06 0.15 -14.15
C VAL A 1102 -29.65 1.20 -13.12
N ILE A 1103 -28.56 1.93 -13.38
CA ILE A 1103 -28.09 2.99 -12.49
C ILE A 1103 -29.17 4.07 -12.27
N ASP A 1104 -29.87 4.49 -13.33
CA ASP A 1104 -30.96 5.47 -13.24
C ASP A 1104 -32.11 4.97 -12.35
N ARG A 1105 -32.47 3.68 -12.43
CA ARG A 1105 -33.45 3.07 -11.50
C ARG A 1105 -32.94 3.06 -10.07
N LEU A 1106 -31.70 2.64 -9.83
CA LEU A 1106 -31.11 2.62 -8.49
C LEU A 1106 -31.05 4.04 -7.88
N LEU A 1107 -30.73 5.07 -8.67
CA LEU A 1107 -30.71 6.46 -8.25
C LEU A 1107 -32.12 7.02 -7.93
N SER A 1108 -33.17 6.52 -8.59
CA SER A 1108 -34.55 6.92 -8.33
C SER A 1108 -35.12 6.40 -7.00
N GLN A 1109 -34.52 5.34 -6.44
CA GLN A 1109 -35.00 4.69 -5.23
C GLN A 1109 -34.32 5.25 -3.98
N SER A 1110 -35.11 5.66 -2.99
CA SER A 1110 -34.61 6.28 -1.75
C SER A 1110 -33.85 5.31 -0.84
N LYS A 1111 -34.15 3.99 -0.89
CA LYS A 1111 -33.41 2.97 -0.12
C LYS A 1111 -31.92 2.96 -0.44
N TYR A 1112 -31.53 3.29 -1.67
CA TYR A 1112 -30.13 3.33 -2.11
C TYR A 1112 -29.42 4.67 -1.89
N LYS A 1113 -29.99 5.60 -1.11
CA LYS A 1113 -29.43 6.96 -0.91
C LYS A 1113 -27.93 6.98 -0.56
N LYS A 1114 -27.46 6.01 0.23
CA LYS A 1114 -26.04 5.88 0.63
C LYS A 1114 -25.11 5.49 -0.53
N LEU A 1115 -25.65 4.88 -1.58
CA LEU A 1115 -24.92 4.50 -2.80
C LEU A 1115 -25.00 5.56 -3.89
N HIS A 1116 -25.85 6.59 -3.74
CA HIS A 1116 -26.14 7.54 -4.83
C HIS A 1116 -24.90 8.30 -5.31
N LEU A 1117 -23.97 8.67 -4.42
CA LEU A 1117 -22.74 9.37 -4.83
C LEU A 1117 -21.84 8.45 -5.67
N ASP A 1118 -21.65 7.21 -5.22
CA ASP A 1118 -20.86 6.20 -5.91
C ASP A 1118 -21.50 5.86 -7.29
N LEU A 1119 -22.82 5.67 -7.33
CA LEU A 1119 -23.58 5.40 -8.56
C LEU A 1119 -23.53 6.56 -9.58
N LYS A 1120 -23.61 7.81 -9.12
CA LYS A 1120 -23.46 9.00 -9.97
C LYS A 1120 -22.09 9.03 -10.64
N SER A 1121 -21.03 8.79 -9.86
CA SER A 1121 -19.65 8.76 -10.37
C SER A 1121 -19.46 7.61 -11.38
N ILE A 1122 -19.96 6.40 -11.10
CA ILE A 1122 -19.93 5.25 -12.02
C ILE A 1122 -20.67 5.59 -13.33
N ARG A 1123 -21.84 6.22 -13.24
CA ARG A 1123 -22.63 6.63 -14.41
C ARG A 1123 -21.87 7.63 -15.27
N PHE A 1124 -21.29 8.66 -14.65
CA PHE A 1124 -20.50 9.69 -15.34
C PHE A 1124 -19.30 9.09 -16.07
N ASP A 1125 -18.53 8.23 -15.40
CA ASP A 1125 -17.38 7.54 -15.99
C ASP A 1125 -17.75 6.69 -17.20
N TYR A 1126 -18.85 5.93 -17.08
CA TYR A 1126 -19.31 5.08 -18.17
C TYR A 1126 -19.78 5.92 -19.37
N GLN A 1127 -20.50 7.03 -19.14
CA GLN A 1127 -20.88 7.97 -20.20
C GLN A 1127 -19.66 8.59 -20.88
N LYS A 1128 -18.64 8.99 -20.10
CA LYS A 1128 -17.36 9.50 -20.62
C LYS A 1128 -16.66 8.46 -21.49
N LYS A 1129 -16.59 7.20 -21.04
CA LYS A 1129 -16.00 6.08 -21.80
C LYS A 1129 -16.75 5.87 -23.12
N LEU A 1130 -18.08 5.85 -23.11
CA LEU A 1130 -18.89 5.68 -24.31
C LEU A 1130 -18.69 6.81 -25.32
N ALA A 1131 -18.62 8.07 -24.87
CA ALA A 1131 -18.47 9.23 -25.74
C ALA A 1131 -17.17 9.21 -26.56
N ILE A 1132 -16.09 8.65 -26.00
CA ILE A 1132 -14.76 8.61 -26.65
C ILE A 1132 -14.50 7.26 -27.34
N LYS A 1133 -15.25 6.19 -27.05
CA LYS A 1133 -14.97 4.80 -27.47
C LYS A 1133 -14.60 4.63 -28.95
N ASN A 1134 -15.26 5.39 -29.85
CA ASN A 1134 -15.08 5.28 -31.31
C ASN A 1134 -14.32 6.46 -31.93
N PHE A 1135 -13.80 7.39 -31.13
CA PHE A 1135 -13.10 8.56 -31.66
C PHE A 1135 -11.65 8.21 -32.02
N GLN A 1136 -11.21 8.63 -33.22
CA GLN A 1136 -9.81 8.54 -33.62
C GLN A 1136 -9.24 9.94 -33.85
N GLY A 1137 -8.09 10.21 -33.23
CA GLY A 1137 -7.37 11.47 -33.40
C GLY A 1137 -7.01 11.75 -34.87
N PRO A 1138 -6.97 13.03 -35.29
CA PRO A 1138 -6.63 13.39 -36.67
C PRO A 1138 -5.17 13.09 -36.98
N ARG A 1139 -4.91 12.52 -38.16
CA ARG A 1139 -3.54 12.41 -38.71
C ARG A 1139 -3.02 13.80 -39.08
N LEU A 1140 -1.70 13.98 -38.96
CA LEU A 1140 -0.98 15.23 -39.24
C LEU A 1140 -1.38 15.90 -40.56
N ASN A 1141 -1.56 15.14 -41.63
CA ASN A 1141 -1.92 15.65 -42.96
C ASN A 1141 -3.26 16.41 -42.97
N LYS A 1142 -4.19 16.11 -42.04
CA LYS A 1142 -5.47 16.82 -41.90
C LYS A 1142 -5.33 18.12 -41.11
N LEU A 1143 -4.23 18.32 -40.38
CA LEU A 1143 -3.95 19.48 -39.52
C LEU A 1143 -3.11 20.56 -40.22
N LEU A 1144 -2.58 20.30 -41.42
CA LEU A 1144 -1.71 21.25 -42.13
C LEU A 1144 -2.40 22.59 -42.48
N ASN A 1145 -3.73 22.59 -42.57
CA ASN A 1145 -4.54 23.76 -42.90
C ASN A 1145 -5.16 24.46 -41.66
N TYR A 1146 -4.68 24.16 -40.45
CA TYR A 1146 -5.15 24.76 -39.19
C TYR A 1146 -4.36 26.01 -38.82
#